data_AF-A0A0Q5A2N0-F1
#
_entry.id   AF-A0A0Q5A2N0-F1
#
_cell.length_a   1.000
_cell.length_b   1.000
_cell.length_c   1.000
_cell.angle_alpha   90.00
_cell.angle_beta   90.00
_cell.angle_gamma   90.00
#
_symmetry.space_group_name_H-M   'P 1'
#
loop_
_entity.id
_entity.type
_entity.pdbx_description
1 polymer ?
#
loop_
_entity_poly.entity_id
_entity_poly.type
_entity_poly.pdbx_seq_one_letter_code
_entity_poly.pdbx_strand_id
1 'polypeptide(L)'
;MMDLSARRSSSSTLGGDAWSLTRRLSPRGTVRTMRRDAYGRLDENAYPMAFLISPVAPSTPWAVYLADDTGTFRLLCFDFDGKDSHGVDADLMEQAADDCDALSAVLDAHHVAHLVCQSSGTGGRHLWIALAEGAPAELVARLAIAARANFRTLDHGMLCNPRTGAARPPLSPHRDGSFSSVLRGRVEELLDATVTVAAVESVTTALQASRPPRSVDAAPPVAATTAHRAHRQLSAAGAGHMATAGGGANPSWTAFMCLLSAAHAGWSLTDVEHAARTAPGMEHFRTKNTGRGHRRPRSRDEAAERLTRQWQKALQYAALHAVLPSEREPGDMVELESLVGSVSALLERFRVSPGRWGRSERATSEKTILTALAYLTLHTGKRTVAASIRDLALLAGLGRTTAASALRTLREDGYVQLAVRADGSNASEWRLSEHFSTGPLQGPATTTNNPRPPGPIFTERTMLLTMLEVDLTDTRHDLFTRAGLGHLAGKTYALLRREGTLALDAAATLLGVTTRTAATALSRLRTHRLIIKHTTGWTRAKRDLRTAAARILGVDGALADRAHRYDVEREVWAWWQAELTHRSSSPRQRPRRRHVSSRPLFEDTTPGERVWPLYPRDAAGRGDHREALHWGRTGMLAPGSLWWSSTAA
;
A
#
# COMPACT_ATOMS: atom_id res chain seq x y z
N MET A 1 14.05 -78.98 -9.26
CA MET A 1 14.12 -77.99 -8.16
C MET A 1 14.33 -76.62 -8.82
N MET A 2 13.31 -75.90 -9.30
CA MET A 2 12.23 -75.25 -8.53
C MET A 2 12.77 -74.57 -7.26
N ASP A 3 12.85 -73.24 -7.24
CA ASP A 3 11.69 -72.49 -6.75
C ASP A 3 11.67 -71.03 -7.26
N LEU A 4 10.45 -70.61 -7.63
CA LEU A 4 10.01 -69.32 -8.12
C LEU A 4 9.39 -68.56 -6.94
N SER A 5 9.94 -67.43 -6.51
CA SER A 5 9.11 -66.44 -5.79
C SER A 5 9.77 -65.06 -5.72
N ALA A 6 9.44 -64.22 -6.69
CA ALA A 6 9.48 -62.77 -6.52
C ALA A 6 8.23 -62.16 -7.18
N ARG A 7 7.05 -62.63 -6.80
CA ARG A 7 5.81 -61.86 -6.99
C ARG A 7 5.74 -60.78 -5.92
N ARG A 8 6.29 -59.59 -6.21
CA ARG A 8 5.83 -58.38 -5.52
C ARG A 8 4.48 -58.01 -6.14
N SER A 9 3.46 -58.24 -5.33
CA SER A 9 2.07 -57.84 -5.52
C SER A 9 1.95 -56.43 -6.09
N SER A 10 1.39 -56.36 -7.29
CA SER A 10 0.72 -55.20 -7.84
C SER A 10 -0.43 -54.78 -6.92
N SER A 11 -0.15 -53.90 -5.97
CA SER A 11 -1.17 -53.11 -5.27
C SER A 11 -1.46 -51.88 -6.12
N SER A 12 -2.50 -51.99 -6.94
CA SER A 12 -3.18 -50.90 -7.63
C SER A 12 -3.69 -49.91 -6.58
N THR A 13 -2.96 -48.80 -6.39
CA THR A 13 -3.46 -47.58 -5.76
C THR A 13 -3.28 -46.45 -6.76
N LEU A 14 -4.35 -45.71 -7.03
CA LEU A 14 -4.42 -44.54 -7.91
C LEU A 14 -3.62 -43.34 -7.34
N GLY A 15 -2.34 -43.53 -7.04
CA GLY A 15 -1.39 -42.44 -6.80
C GLY A 15 -0.85 -41.95 -8.14
N GLY A 16 -1.65 -41.19 -8.89
CA GLY A 16 -1.27 -40.71 -10.21
C GLY A 16 -0.03 -39.82 -10.14
N ASP A 17 1.05 -40.22 -10.82
CA ASP A 17 2.22 -39.38 -11.08
C ASP A 17 1.79 -37.99 -11.61
N ALA A 18 2.50 -36.92 -11.23
CA ALA A 18 2.13 -35.52 -11.49
C ALA A 18 1.89 -35.24 -12.98
N TRP A 19 2.59 -35.97 -13.85
CA TRP A 19 2.38 -35.89 -15.30
C TRP A 19 1.04 -36.50 -15.74
N SER A 20 0.65 -37.64 -15.17
CA SER A 20 -0.66 -38.27 -15.43
C SER A 20 -1.81 -37.33 -15.05
N LEU A 21 -1.70 -36.66 -13.90
CA LEU A 21 -2.65 -35.62 -13.50
C LEU A 21 -2.68 -34.47 -14.50
N THR A 22 -1.51 -33.94 -14.88
CA THR A 22 -1.36 -32.84 -15.85
C THR A 22 -2.02 -33.18 -17.19
N ARG A 23 -1.85 -34.40 -17.69
CA ARG A 23 -2.43 -34.87 -18.96
C ARG A 23 -3.96 -34.84 -18.96
N ARG A 24 -4.59 -35.10 -17.80
CA ARG A 24 -6.05 -35.08 -17.65
C ARG A 24 -6.58 -33.69 -17.36
N LEU A 25 -5.78 -32.87 -16.68
CA LEU A 25 -6.16 -31.55 -16.19
C LEU A 25 -5.99 -30.44 -17.26
N SER A 26 -5.01 -30.57 -18.16
CA SER A 26 -4.63 -29.47 -19.06
C SER A 26 -5.75 -29.07 -20.03
N PRO A 27 -6.13 -27.79 -20.09
CA PRO A 27 -7.14 -27.29 -21.04
C PRO A 27 -6.68 -27.27 -22.50
N ARG A 28 -5.37 -27.42 -22.74
CA ARG A 28 -4.75 -27.36 -24.07
C ARG A 28 -3.93 -28.61 -24.35
N GLY A 29 -3.71 -28.90 -25.63
CA GLY A 29 -2.82 -29.97 -26.07
C GLY A 29 -1.33 -29.73 -25.79
N THR A 30 -0.96 -28.56 -25.26
CA THR A 30 0.42 -28.24 -24.88
C THR A 30 0.49 -27.68 -23.46
N VAL A 31 1.63 -27.87 -22.80
CA VAL A 31 2.01 -27.21 -21.54
C VAL A 31 3.20 -26.29 -21.77
N ARG A 32 3.45 -25.37 -20.85
CA ARG A 32 4.63 -24.51 -20.90
C ARG A 32 5.76 -25.14 -20.11
N THR A 33 6.97 -25.19 -20.65
CA THR A 33 8.15 -25.75 -19.97
C THR A 33 9.24 -24.71 -19.82
N MET A 34 10.06 -24.90 -18.78
CA MET A 34 11.27 -24.10 -18.59
C MET A 34 12.33 -24.50 -19.61
N ARG A 35 13.13 -23.51 -20.03
CA ARG A 35 14.31 -23.72 -20.88
C ARG A 35 15.56 -23.75 -19.99
N ARG A 36 16.41 -24.78 -20.17
CA ARG A 36 17.74 -24.80 -19.56
C ARG A 36 18.61 -23.75 -20.23
N ASP A 37 19.43 -23.06 -19.43
CA ASP A 37 20.44 -22.16 -19.96
C ASP A 37 21.58 -22.93 -20.67
N ALA A 38 22.57 -22.20 -21.20
CA ALA A 38 23.73 -22.78 -21.87
C ALA A 38 24.56 -23.75 -20.98
N TYR A 39 24.38 -23.69 -19.66
CA TYR A 39 25.06 -24.51 -18.66
C TYR A 39 24.16 -25.63 -18.09
N GLY A 40 22.96 -25.82 -18.64
CA GLY A 40 22.02 -26.85 -18.20
C GLY A 40 21.22 -26.47 -16.95
N ARG A 41 21.33 -25.24 -16.43
CA ARG A 41 20.68 -24.76 -15.21
C ARG A 41 19.29 -24.16 -15.50
N LEU A 42 18.46 -24.07 -14.47
CA LEU A 42 17.10 -23.52 -14.51
C LEU A 42 17.01 -22.31 -13.57
N ASP A 43 17.75 -21.25 -13.87
CA ASP A 43 17.90 -20.11 -12.96
C ASP A 43 16.79 -19.04 -13.14
N GLU A 44 16.21 -18.90 -14.35
CA GLU A 44 15.09 -18.00 -14.63
C GLU A 44 13.74 -18.67 -14.38
N ASN A 45 12.85 -18.05 -13.61
CA ASN A 45 11.48 -18.55 -13.39
C ASN A 45 10.55 -18.25 -14.59
N ALA A 46 10.97 -18.64 -15.79
CA ALA A 46 10.27 -18.41 -17.03
C ALA A 46 9.91 -19.74 -17.71
N TYR A 47 8.75 -19.78 -18.35
CA TYR A 47 8.24 -20.94 -19.08
C TYR A 47 8.07 -20.59 -20.57
N PRO A 48 9.16 -20.35 -21.32
CA PRO A 48 9.07 -19.81 -22.67
C PRO A 48 8.70 -20.86 -23.73
N MET A 49 8.89 -22.15 -23.45
CA MET A 49 8.71 -23.22 -24.45
C MET A 49 7.33 -23.86 -24.33
N ALA A 50 6.74 -24.24 -25.47
CA ALA A 50 5.57 -25.10 -25.51
C ALA A 50 6.02 -26.57 -25.66
N PHE A 51 5.40 -27.47 -24.92
CA PHE A 51 5.66 -28.91 -24.95
C PHE A 51 4.34 -29.66 -25.17
N LEU A 52 4.32 -30.55 -26.17
CA LEU A 52 3.13 -31.33 -26.51
C LEU A 52 2.82 -32.32 -25.39
N ILE A 53 1.54 -32.40 -25.00
CA ILE A 53 1.09 -33.39 -24.02
C ILE A 53 1.17 -34.77 -24.65
N SER A 54 2.03 -35.62 -24.07
CA SER A 54 2.29 -36.98 -24.52
C SER A 54 2.37 -37.93 -23.32
N PRO A 55 2.45 -39.26 -23.52
CA PRO A 55 2.71 -40.19 -22.42
C PRO A 55 4.01 -39.93 -21.66
N VAL A 56 5.00 -39.27 -22.28
CA VAL A 56 6.31 -38.98 -21.69
C VAL A 56 6.33 -37.58 -21.09
N ALA A 57 6.76 -37.47 -19.84
CA ALA A 57 6.87 -36.20 -19.12
C ALA A 57 8.05 -35.35 -19.65
N PRO A 58 7.93 -34.01 -19.63
CA PRO A 58 9.05 -33.14 -19.92
C PRO A 58 10.16 -33.29 -18.87
N SER A 59 11.41 -33.11 -19.30
CA SER A 59 12.60 -33.21 -18.43
C SER A 59 12.90 -31.95 -17.60
N THR A 60 12.03 -30.93 -17.71
CA THR A 60 12.09 -29.67 -16.96
C THR A 60 10.71 -29.36 -16.37
N PRO A 61 10.64 -28.54 -15.30
CA PRO A 61 9.38 -28.11 -14.72
C PRO A 61 8.43 -27.52 -15.75
N TRP A 62 7.13 -27.75 -15.55
CA TRP A 62 6.07 -27.34 -16.47
C TRP A 62 4.95 -26.58 -15.77
N ALA A 63 4.22 -25.77 -16.53
CA ALA A 63 3.02 -25.06 -16.11
C ALA A 63 1.88 -25.35 -17.10
N VAL A 64 0.66 -25.55 -16.59
CA VAL A 64 -0.55 -25.73 -17.40
C VAL A 64 -1.18 -24.38 -17.67
N TYR A 65 -1.75 -24.22 -18.86
CA TYR A 65 -2.60 -23.07 -19.17
C TYR A 65 -3.87 -23.10 -18.31
N LEU A 66 -4.34 -21.93 -17.91
CA LEU A 66 -5.58 -21.80 -17.14
C LEU A 66 -6.82 -21.76 -18.05
N ALA A 67 -6.65 -21.26 -19.27
CA ALA A 67 -7.69 -21.19 -20.30
C ALA A 67 -7.38 -22.08 -21.50
N ASP A 68 -8.43 -22.53 -22.20
CA ASP A 68 -8.33 -23.26 -23.46
C ASP A 68 -7.91 -22.34 -24.62
N ASP A 69 -7.81 -22.90 -25.83
CA ASP A 69 -7.39 -22.16 -27.03
C ASP A 69 -8.38 -21.09 -27.47
N THR A 70 -9.63 -21.14 -26.99
CA THR A 70 -10.67 -20.11 -27.23
C THR A 70 -10.57 -18.94 -26.24
N GLY A 71 -9.71 -19.06 -25.22
CA GLY A 71 -9.61 -18.08 -24.13
C GLY A 71 -10.63 -18.28 -23.01
N THR A 72 -11.36 -19.41 -23.01
CA THR A 72 -12.28 -19.78 -21.92
C THR A 72 -11.49 -20.43 -20.79
N PHE A 73 -11.59 -19.90 -19.58
CA PHE A 73 -10.91 -20.45 -18.41
C PHE A 73 -11.55 -21.78 -18.00
N ARG A 74 -10.75 -22.83 -17.88
CA ARG A 74 -11.17 -24.15 -17.36
C ARG A 74 -10.66 -24.37 -15.94
N LEU A 75 -9.55 -23.72 -15.61
CA LEU A 75 -8.89 -23.78 -14.31
C LEU A 75 -8.67 -22.36 -13.79
N LEU A 76 -8.80 -22.20 -12.48
CA LEU A 76 -8.37 -20.99 -11.78
C LEU A 76 -7.25 -21.38 -10.82
N CYS A 77 -6.20 -20.55 -10.78
CA CYS A 77 -5.12 -20.68 -9.81
C CYS A 77 -4.87 -19.31 -9.17
N PHE A 78 -5.07 -19.22 -7.86
CA PHE A 78 -4.70 -18.07 -7.04
C PHE A 78 -3.34 -18.33 -6.42
N ASP A 79 -2.33 -17.55 -6.84
CA ASP A 79 -0.96 -17.70 -6.37
C ASP A 79 -0.65 -16.70 -5.25
N PHE A 80 -0.66 -17.16 -4.01
CA PHE A 80 -0.25 -16.37 -2.85
C PHE A 80 1.22 -16.64 -2.57
N ASP A 81 2.04 -15.62 -2.78
CA ASP A 81 3.47 -15.75 -2.55
C ASP A 81 3.92 -14.83 -1.41
N GLY A 82 4.63 -15.43 -0.45
CA GLY A 82 5.30 -14.72 0.63
C GLY A 82 6.70 -14.27 0.29
N LYS A 83 6.95 -14.00 -0.99
CA LYS A 83 8.24 -13.57 -1.47
C LYS A 83 8.25 -12.06 -1.59
N ASP A 84 9.32 -11.47 -1.09
CA ASP A 84 9.72 -10.16 -1.55
C ASP A 84 10.87 -10.32 -2.55
N SER A 85 11.40 -9.18 -2.92
CA SER A 85 12.65 -8.99 -3.63
C SER A 85 13.79 -9.96 -3.30
N HIS A 86 13.90 -10.41 -2.05
CA HIS A 86 15.03 -11.17 -1.47
C HIS A 86 14.82 -12.67 -1.42
N GLY A 87 13.69 -13.14 -1.94
CA GLY A 87 13.22 -14.49 -1.72
C GLY A 87 12.23 -14.55 -0.57
N VAL A 88 12.24 -15.65 0.18
CA VAL A 88 11.19 -15.93 1.16
C VAL A 88 11.35 -15.03 2.39
N ASP A 89 10.32 -14.24 2.67
CA ASP A 89 10.14 -13.54 3.93
C ASP A 89 9.15 -14.32 4.79
N ALA A 90 9.52 -14.64 6.02
CA ALA A 90 8.69 -15.49 6.88
C ALA A 90 7.39 -14.81 7.30
N ASP A 91 7.39 -13.48 7.48
CA ASP A 91 6.19 -12.73 7.84
C ASP A 91 5.23 -12.63 6.66
N LEU A 92 5.76 -12.39 5.45
CA LEU A 92 4.97 -12.38 4.21
C LEU A 92 4.48 -13.78 3.84
N MET A 93 5.27 -14.82 4.10
CA MET A 93 4.85 -16.20 3.86
C MET A 93 3.73 -16.62 4.81
N GLU A 94 3.81 -16.17 6.06
CA GLU A 94 2.70 -16.33 6.98
C GLU A 94 1.47 -15.52 6.55
N GLN A 95 1.64 -14.28 6.08
CA GLN A 95 0.56 -13.47 5.51
C GLN A 95 -0.06 -14.15 4.28
N ALA A 96 0.74 -14.75 3.41
CA ALA A 96 0.28 -15.46 2.22
C ALA A 96 -0.53 -16.70 2.59
N ALA A 97 -0.14 -17.41 3.66
CA ALA A 97 -0.95 -18.49 4.22
C ALA A 97 -2.26 -17.97 4.81
N ASP A 98 -2.24 -16.89 5.61
CA ASP A 98 -3.43 -16.28 6.19
C ASP A 98 -4.39 -15.74 5.10
N ASP A 99 -3.88 -15.08 4.07
CA ASP A 99 -4.65 -14.58 2.92
C ASP A 99 -5.27 -15.75 2.11
N CYS A 100 -4.52 -16.83 1.92
CA CYS A 100 -5.01 -18.04 1.25
C CYS A 100 -6.10 -18.74 2.07
N ASP A 101 -5.93 -18.84 3.39
CA ASP A 101 -6.93 -19.40 4.30
C ASP A 101 -8.21 -18.53 4.33
N ALA A 102 -8.06 -17.20 4.27
CA ALA A 102 -9.19 -16.27 4.19
C ALA A 102 -9.98 -16.43 2.88
N LEU A 103 -9.30 -16.52 1.71
CA LEU A 103 -9.99 -16.82 0.44
C LEU A 103 -10.65 -18.19 0.46
N SER A 104 -9.97 -19.20 0.99
CA SER A 104 -10.48 -20.57 1.16
C SER A 104 -11.79 -20.59 1.96
N ALA A 105 -11.87 -19.83 3.06
CA ALA A 105 -13.10 -19.70 3.85
C ALA A 105 -14.26 -19.03 3.07
N VAL A 106 -13.96 -18.03 2.22
CA VAL A 106 -14.97 -17.43 1.33
C VAL A 106 -15.46 -18.46 0.32
N LEU A 107 -14.57 -19.26 -0.26
CA LEU A 107 -14.95 -20.31 -1.20
C LEU A 107 -15.82 -21.40 -0.54
N ASP A 108 -15.48 -21.82 0.69
CA ASP A 108 -16.27 -22.77 1.47
C ASP A 108 -17.69 -22.25 1.75
N ALA A 109 -17.82 -20.96 2.11
CA ALA A 109 -19.11 -20.33 2.37
C ALA A 109 -20.03 -20.26 1.13
N HIS A 110 -19.43 -20.32 -0.07
CA HIS A 110 -20.15 -20.35 -1.34
C HIS A 110 -20.15 -21.74 -2.01
N HIS A 111 -19.79 -22.78 -1.25
CA HIS A 111 -19.74 -24.17 -1.70
C HIS A 111 -18.89 -24.39 -2.97
N VAL A 112 -17.80 -23.63 -3.11
CA VAL A 112 -16.85 -23.77 -4.21
C VAL A 112 -15.77 -24.76 -3.83
N ALA A 113 -15.83 -25.96 -4.42
CA ALA A 113 -14.79 -26.98 -4.28
C ALA A 113 -13.43 -26.43 -4.75
N HIS A 114 -12.41 -26.58 -3.90
CA HIS A 114 -11.09 -26.03 -4.17
C HIS A 114 -9.98 -26.84 -3.50
N LEU A 115 -8.80 -26.82 -4.11
CA LEU A 115 -7.61 -27.54 -3.66
C LEU A 115 -6.52 -26.54 -3.27
N VAL A 116 -5.96 -26.66 -2.07
CA VAL A 116 -4.86 -25.82 -1.61
C VAL A 116 -3.57 -26.62 -1.63
N CYS A 117 -2.58 -26.11 -2.36
CA CYS A 117 -1.25 -26.71 -2.49
C CYS A 117 -0.17 -25.76 -1.98
N GLN A 118 0.87 -26.33 -1.38
CA GLN A 118 2.15 -25.65 -1.27
C GLN A 118 2.84 -25.71 -2.63
N SER A 119 3.12 -24.56 -3.24
CA SER A 119 3.58 -24.46 -4.64
C SER A 119 5.04 -24.85 -4.88
N SER A 120 5.86 -24.86 -3.81
CA SER A 120 7.28 -25.21 -3.83
C SER A 120 7.82 -25.40 -2.40
N GLY A 121 9.07 -25.84 -2.28
CA GLY A 121 9.79 -25.93 -1.00
C GLY A 121 9.89 -24.59 -0.24
N THR A 122 9.69 -23.47 -0.93
CA THR A 122 9.70 -22.12 -0.34
C THR A 122 8.47 -21.76 0.47
N GLY A 123 7.34 -22.47 0.30
CA GLY A 123 6.15 -22.30 1.11
C GLY A 123 5.00 -21.48 0.48
N GLY A 124 5.12 -20.97 -0.74
CA GLY A 124 4.01 -20.29 -1.43
C GLY A 124 2.75 -21.16 -1.55
N ARG A 125 1.58 -20.54 -1.73
CA ARG A 125 0.29 -21.25 -1.78
C ARG A 125 -0.37 -21.08 -3.14
N HIS A 126 -0.71 -22.19 -3.77
CA HIS A 126 -1.64 -22.19 -4.89
C HIS A 126 -3.00 -22.69 -4.41
N LEU A 127 -4.04 -21.91 -4.66
CA LEU A 127 -5.42 -22.35 -4.52
C LEU A 127 -5.99 -22.61 -5.92
N TRP A 128 -6.40 -23.85 -6.17
CA TRP A 128 -6.89 -24.35 -7.45
C TRP A 128 -8.39 -24.58 -7.45
N ILE A 129 -9.05 -24.22 -8.55
CA ILE A 129 -10.47 -24.47 -8.81
C ILE A 129 -10.60 -25.00 -10.24
N ALA A 130 -11.39 -26.06 -10.44
CA ALA A 130 -11.74 -26.56 -11.77
C ALA A 130 -13.21 -26.24 -12.09
N LEU A 131 -13.46 -25.70 -13.28
CA LEU A 131 -14.76 -25.20 -13.71
C LEU A 131 -15.46 -26.22 -14.60
N ALA A 132 -16.72 -26.54 -14.29
CA ALA A 132 -17.52 -27.53 -15.02
C ALA A 132 -17.72 -27.14 -16.50
N GLU A 133 -18.16 -25.91 -16.73
CA GLU A 133 -18.53 -25.40 -18.05
C GLU A 133 -17.46 -24.46 -18.65
N GLY A 134 -16.47 -24.08 -17.83
CA GLY A 134 -15.53 -22.99 -18.12
C GLY A 134 -16.13 -21.60 -17.90
N ALA A 135 -15.29 -20.58 -17.71
CA ALA A 135 -15.71 -19.21 -17.46
C ALA A 135 -15.10 -18.22 -18.47
N PRO A 136 -15.84 -17.18 -18.88
CA PRO A 136 -15.32 -16.15 -19.78
C PRO A 136 -14.21 -15.33 -19.10
N ALA A 137 -13.23 -14.90 -19.90
CA ALA A 137 -12.08 -14.14 -19.40
C ALA A 137 -12.45 -12.86 -18.65
N GLU A 138 -13.54 -12.20 -19.02
CA GLU A 138 -14.04 -11.01 -18.33
C GLU A 138 -14.46 -11.32 -16.89
N LEU A 139 -15.21 -12.41 -16.67
CA LEU A 139 -15.63 -12.82 -15.33
C LEU A 139 -14.42 -13.17 -14.46
N VAL A 140 -13.48 -13.95 -15.00
CA VAL A 140 -12.28 -14.35 -14.27
C VAL A 140 -11.40 -13.15 -13.93
N ALA A 141 -11.27 -12.18 -14.84
CA ALA A 141 -10.58 -10.93 -14.56
C ALA A 141 -11.25 -10.16 -13.42
N ARG A 142 -12.59 -10.07 -13.40
CA ARG A 142 -13.33 -9.42 -12.30
C ARG A 142 -13.09 -10.11 -10.96
N LEU A 143 -13.12 -11.43 -10.91
CA LEU A 143 -12.82 -12.22 -9.71
C LEU A 143 -11.38 -12.00 -9.23
N ALA A 144 -10.42 -12.08 -10.13
CA ALA A 144 -8.99 -11.91 -9.85
C ALA A 144 -8.68 -10.53 -9.27
N ILE A 145 -9.27 -9.50 -9.88
CA ILE A 145 -9.21 -8.12 -9.45
C ILE A 145 -9.84 -7.97 -8.06
N ALA A 146 -11.06 -8.46 -7.84
CA ALA A 146 -11.74 -8.42 -6.53
C ALA A 146 -10.95 -9.15 -5.43
N ALA A 147 -10.39 -10.32 -5.73
CA ALA A 147 -9.53 -11.05 -4.80
C ALA A 147 -8.26 -10.27 -4.46
N ARG A 148 -7.58 -9.66 -5.45
CA ARG A 148 -6.39 -8.82 -5.22
C ARG A 148 -6.69 -7.61 -4.33
N ALA A 149 -7.90 -7.06 -4.40
CA ALA A 149 -8.32 -5.95 -3.56
C ALA A 149 -8.37 -6.32 -2.07
N ASN A 150 -8.75 -7.57 -1.77
CA ASN A 150 -8.89 -8.09 -0.42
C ASN A 150 -7.57 -8.70 0.11
N PHE A 151 -6.74 -9.25 -0.77
CA PHE A 151 -5.56 -10.04 -0.39
C PHE A 151 -4.26 -9.49 -1.01
N ARG A 152 -3.39 -8.92 -0.17
CA ARG A 152 -2.19 -8.20 -0.61
C ARG A 152 -1.07 -9.09 -1.14
N THR A 153 -1.06 -10.37 -0.79
CA THR A 153 -0.03 -11.33 -1.20
C THR A 153 -0.37 -12.09 -2.49
N LEU A 154 -1.59 -11.92 -3.01
CA LEU A 154 -2.06 -12.61 -4.21
C LEU A 154 -1.46 -12.04 -5.49
N ASP A 155 -0.67 -12.81 -6.24
CA ASP A 155 -0.41 -12.52 -7.65
C ASP A 155 -1.61 -12.99 -8.48
N HIS A 156 -2.27 -12.03 -9.12
CA HIS A 156 -3.48 -12.24 -9.91
C HIS A 156 -3.22 -12.14 -11.42
N GLY A 157 -1.98 -11.83 -11.84
CA GLY A 157 -1.67 -11.52 -13.23
C GLY A 157 -1.97 -12.66 -14.21
N MET A 158 -1.82 -13.91 -13.76
CA MET A 158 -2.12 -15.10 -14.56
C MET A 158 -3.63 -15.27 -14.84
N LEU A 159 -4.49 -14.79 -13.95
CA LEU A 159 -5.95 -14.84 -14.11
C LEU A 159 -6.45 -13.72 -15.03
N CYS A 160 -5.68 -12.65 -15.21
CA CYS A 160 -6.02 -11.54 -16.10
C CYS A 160 -5.53 -11.74 -17.55
N ASN A 161 -4.93 -12.89 -17.89
CA ASN A 161 -4.33 -13.14 -19.20
C ASN A 161 -4.76 -14.50 -19.77
N PRO A 162 -5.89 -14.61 -20.49
CA PRO A 162 -6.39 -15.88 -21.03
C PRO A 162 -5.44 -16.51 -22.06
N ARG A 163 -4.62 -15.71 -22.75
CA ARG A 163 -3.74 -16.23 -23.81
C ARG A 163 -2.55 -17.00 -23.25
N THR A 164 -1.96 -16.51 -22.16
CA THR A 164 -0.66 -16.98 -21.66
C THR A 164 -0.62 -17.30 -20.17
N GLY A 165 -1.69 -17.01 -19.43
CA GLY A 165 -1.84 -17.32 -18.02
C GLY A 165 -1.69 -18.81 -17.78
N ALA A 166 -0.69 -19.16 -16.97
CA ALA A 166 -0.33 -20.53 -16.69
C ALA A 166 0.22 -20.65 -15.26
N ALA A 167 -0.04 -21.79 -14.63
CA ALA A 167 0.45 -22.10 -13.29
C ALA A 167 0.90 -23.55 -13.20
N ARG A 168 1.80 -23.83 -12.26
CA ARG A 168 2.28 -25.19 -12.00
C ARG A 168 1.18 -26.03 -11.33
N PRO A 169 0.68 -27.11 -11.96
CA PRO A 169 -0.41 -27.90 -11.41
C PRO A 169 0.00 -28.59 -10.09
N PRO A 170 -0.96 -29.11 -9.31
CA PRO A 170 -0.65 -29.90 -8.12
C PRO A 170 0.34 -31.03 -8.42
N LEU A 171 1.18 -31.37 -7.43
CA LEU A 171 2.20 -32.43 -7.52
C LEU A 171 3.37 -32.17 -8.49
N SER A 172 3.32 -31.11 -9.32
CA SER A 172 4.36 -30.84 -10.31
C SER A 172 5.71 -30.41 -9.71
N PRO A 173 6.83 -30.70 -10.41
CA PRO A 173 8.17 -30.33 -9.95
C PRO A 173 8.43 -28.83 -10.04
N HIS A 174 9.37 -28.38 -9.21
CA HIS A 174 9.90 -27.04 -9.15
C HIS A 174 11.36 -26.98 -9.62
N ARG A 175 11.85 -25.79 -10.00
CA ARG A 175 13.23 -25.60 -10.46
C ARG A 175 14.29 -25.90 -9.40
N ASP A 176 13.93 -25.81 -8.12
CA ASP A 176 14.81 -26.12 -6.97
C ASP A 176 14.80 -27.60 -6.59
N GLY A 177 14.13 -28.45 -7.38
CA GLY A 177 14.01 -29.89 -7.12
C GLY A 177 12.91 -30.27 -6.12
N SER A 178 12.21 -29.29 -5.54
CA SER A 178 11.01 -29.55 -4.74
C SER A 178 9.80 -29.88 -5.62
N PHE A 179 8.72 -30.34 -5.00
CA PHE A 179 7.45 -30.64 -5.67
C PHE A 179 6.31 -29.87 -4.99
N SER A 180 5.30 -29.53 -5.79
CA SER A 180 4.04 -29.04 -5.24
C SER A 180 3.42 -30.13 -4.37
N SER A 181 2.91 -29.79 -3.19
CA SER A 181 2.28 -30.76 -2.28
C SER A 181 0.91 -30.29 -1.85
N VAL A 182 -0.05 -31.21 -1.80
CA VAL A 182 -1.42 -30.92 -1.38
C VAL A 182 -1.43 -30.68 0.13
N LEU A 183 -2.06 -29.58 0.54
CA LEU A 183 -2.24 -29.20 1.94
C LEU A 183 -3.67 -29.45 2.41
N ARG A 184 -4.67 -29.10 1.58
CA ARG A 184 -6.11 -29.22 1.85
C ARG A 184 -6.86 -29.50 0.56
N GLY A 185 -8.00 -30.20 0.64
CA GLY A 185 -8.79 -30.65 -0.51
C GLY A 185 -8.26 -31.95 -1.13
N ARG A 186 -8.88 -32.40 -2.22
CA ARG A 186 -8.51 -33.65 -2.91
C ARG A 186 -8.23 -33.41 -4.38
N VAL A 187 -7.21 -34.06 -4.94
CA VAL A 187 -6.79 -33.86 -6.34
C VAL A 187 -7.92 -34.23 -7.32
N GLU A 188 -8.74 -35.20 -6.92
CA GLU A 188 -9.92 -35.66 -7.66
C GLU A 188 -10.93 -34.54 -7.91
N GLU A 189 -11.02 -33.54 -7.03
CA GLU A 189 -11.92 -32.37 -7.17
C GLU A 189 -11.55 -31.48 -8.36
N LEU A 190 -10.31 -31.56 -8.85
CA LEU A 190 -9.90 -30.87 -10.08
C LEU A 190 -10.23 -31.67 -11.35
N LEU A 191 -10.45 -32.98 -11.21
CA LEU A 191 -10.78 -33.88 -12.31
C LEU A 191 -12.29 -34.05 -12.48
N ASP A 192 -13.04 -33.93 -11.38
CA ASP A 192 -14.50 -33.91 -11.34
C ASP A 192 -14.97 -32.46 -11.14
N ALA A 193 -14.83 -31.67 -12.20
CA ALA A 193 -15.11 -30.24 -12.15
C ALA A 193 -16.61 -29.97 -11.94
N THR A 194 -16.97 -29.60 -10.71
CA THR A 194 -18.37 -29.34 -10.29
C THR A 194 -18.70 -27.85 -10.14
N VAL A 195 -17.69 -26.98 -10.18
CA VAL A 195 -17.87 -25.54 -9.92
C VAL A 195 -18.50 -24.87 -11.14
N THR A 196 -19.63 -24.22 -10.92
CA THR A 196 -20.40 -23.52 -11.96
C THR A 196 -19.99 -22.06 -12.08
N VAL A 197 -20.31 -21.45 -13.22
CA VAL A 197 -20.11 -20.00 -13.45
C VAL A 197 -20.86 -19.16 -12.41
N ALA A 198 -22.08 -19.58 -12.03
CA ALA A 198 -22.89 -18.89 -11.02
C ALA A 198 -22.21 -18.86 -9.63
N ALA A 199 -21.50 -19.93 -9.25
CA ALA A 199 -20.76 -19.96 -7.99
C ALA A 199 -19.56 -18.99 -8.02
N VAL A 200 -18.86 -18.91 -9.16
CA VAL A 200 -17.77 -17.93 -9.39
C VAL A 200 -18.28 -16.49 -9.31
N GLU A 201 -19.47 -16.22 -9.87
CA GLU A 201 -20.12 -14.91 -9.76
C GLU A 201 -20.48 -14.57 -8.32
N SER A 202 -21.05 -15.54 -7.58
CA SER A 202 -21.41 -15.37 -6.16
C SER A 202 -20.20 -15.02 -5.29
N VAL A 203 -19.08 -15.73 -5.46
CA VAL A 203 -17.81 -15.41 -4.79
C VAL A 203 -17.28 -14.03 -5.19
N THR A 204 -17.37 -13.68 -6.48
CA THR A 204 -16.95 -12.36 -6.96
C THR A 204 -17.75 -11.24 -6.29
N THR A 205 -19.07 -11.39 -6.20
CA THR A 205 -19.95 -10.45 -5.49
C THR A 205 -19.63 -10.38 -4.00
N ALA A 206 -19.39 -11.52 -3.36
CA ALA A 206 -19.01 -11.58 -1.95
C ALA A 206 -17.70 -10.84 -1.68
N LEU A 207 -16.67 -11.04 -2.52
CA LEU A 207 -15.38 -10.34 -2.38
C LEU A 207 -15.49 -8.83 -2.65
N GLN A 208 -16.39 -8.42 -3.55
CA GLN A 208 -16.67 -7.01 -3.80
C GLN A 208 -17.41 -6.36 -2.62
N ALA A 209 -18.32 -7.09 -1.96
CA ALA A 209 -19.09 -6.63 -0.81
C ALA A 209 -18.28 -6.70 0.50
N SER A 210 -17.38 -7.67 0.64
CA SER A 210 -16.49 -7.84 1.80
C SER A 210 -15.37 -6.81 1.83
N ARG A 211 -15.25 -5.99 0.78
CA ARG A 211 -14.35 -4.85 0.75
C ARG A 211 -14.63 -4.00 2.00
N PRO A 212 -13.63 -3.80 2.88
CA PRO A 212 -13.84 -2.91 4.01
C PRO A 212 -14.16 -1.51 3.46
N PRO A 213 -15.24 -0.84 3.93
CA PRO A 213 -15.42 0.57 3.64
C PRO A 213 -14.16 1.28 4.14
N ARG A 214 -13.49 1.98 3.24
CA ARG A 214 -12.34 2.80 3.60
C ARG A 214 -12.95 4.02 4.28
N SER A 215 -13.08 3.93 5.60
CA SER A 215 -13.84 4.92 6.35
C SER A 215 -12.98 6.15 6.60
N VAL A 216 -13.59 7.26 6.22
CA VAL A 216 -13.30 8.61 6.64
C VAL A 216 -13.01 8.65 8.14
N ASP A 217 -11.76 8.87 8.52
CA ASP A 217 -11.51 9.38 9.88
C ASP A 217 -12.20 10.74 9.97
N ALA A 218 -13.16 10.83 10.91
CA ALA A 218 -13.70 12.11 11.32
C ALA A 218 -12.55 12.91 11.94
N ALA A 219 -12.12 13.97 11.25
CA ALA A 219 -11.24 14.95 11.87
C ALA A 219 -12.04 15.79 12.88
N PRO A 220 -11.47 16.04 14.07
CA PRO A 220 -11.53 17.38 14.63
C PRO A 220 -10.13 17.90 15.01
N PRO A 221 -9.99 19.23 15.24
CA PRO A 221 -8.74 19.93 14.97
C PRO A 221 -7.81 20.08 16.19
N VAL A 222 -6.60 20.56 15.85
CA VAL A 222 -5.60 21.28 16.66
C VAL A 222 -4.43 20.46 17.23
N ALA A 223 -3.27 21.09 17.07
CA ALA A 223 -1.90 20.62 17.22
C ALA A 223 -1.57 19.91 18.54
N ALA A 224 -0.73 18.88 18.44
CA ALA A 224 -0.18 18.17 19.59
C ALA A 224 1.29 18.55 19.81
N THR A 225 1.57 19.05 21.00
CA THR A 225 2.91 19.33 21.55
C THR A 225 3.51 18.07 22.19
N THR A 226 4.84 18.04 22.25
CA THR A 226 5.71 16.92 22.63
C THR A 226 5.93 16.76 24.15
N ALA A 227 4.86 16.59 24.93
CA ALA A 227 4.97 16.17 26.33
C ALA A 227 4.12 14.92 26.62
N HIS A 228 4.59 14.04 27.51
CA HIS A 228 3.92 12.81 27.93
C HIS A 228 2.40 13.04 28.15
N ARG A 229 1.57 12.43 27.31
CA ARG A 229 0.11 12.40 27.47
C ARG A 229 -0.37 10.96 27.58
N ALA A 230 -1.38 10.76 28.41
CA ALA A 230 -2.24 9.57 28.31
C ALA A 230 -2.76 9.48 26.86
N HIS A 231 -2.63 8.30 26.26
CA HIS A 231 -3.09 8.07 24.90
C HIS A 231 -4.60 8.34 24.79
N ARG A 232 -5.06 8.76 23.60
CA ARG A 232 -6.50 8.95 23.38
C ARG A 232 -7.21 7.60 23.35
N GLN A 233 -8.52 7.61 23.63
CA GLN A 233 -9.36 6.45 23.36
C GLN A 233 -9.34 6.11 21.86
N LEU A 234 -9.43 4.82 21.55
CA LEU A 234 -9.53 4.34 20.18
C LEU A 234 -10.85 4.82 19.55
N SER A 235 -10.86 5.00 18.23
CA SER A 235 -12.11 5.16 17.49
C SER A 235 -13.00 3.93 17.65
N ALA A 236 -14.30 4.07 17.39
CA ALA A 236 -15.24 2.94 17.46
C ALA A 236 -14.80 1.77 16.55
N ALA A 237 -14.30 2.08 15.35
CA ALA A 237 -13.74 1.08 14.43
C ALA A 237 -12.48 0.41 15.02
N GLY A 238 -11.56 1.19 15.59
CA GLY A 238 -10.37 0.65 16.25
C GLY A 238 -10.69 -0.25 17.44
N ALA A 239 -11.67 0.14 18.25
CA ALA A 239 -12.19 -0.69 19.34
C ALA A 239 -12.84 -1.98 18.81
N GLY A 240 -13.59 -1.91 17.71
CA GLY A 240 -14.17 -3.07 17.03
C GLY A 240 -13.10 -4.05 16.53
N HIS A 241 -12.04 -3.54 15.89
CA HIS A 241 -10.90 -4.37 15.50
C HIS A 241 -10.25 -5.04 16.71
N MET A 242 -9.97 -4.30 17.79
CA MET A 242 -9.39 -4.85 19.03
C MET A 242 -10.26 -5.94 19.65
N ALA A 243 -11.58 -5.82 19.56
CA ALA A 243 -12.54 -6.78 20.11
C ALA A 243 -12.80 -8.01 19.21
N THR A 244 -12.28 -8.03 17.98
CA THR A 244 -12.55 -9.10 17.02
C THR A 244 -12.02 -10.44 17.53
N ALA A 245 -12.91 -11.36 17.86
CA ALA A 245 -12.56 -12.66 18.43
C ALA A 245 -11.54 -13.41 17.55
N GLY A 246 -10.39 -13.76 18.12
CA GLY A 246 -9.31 -14.46 17.42
C GLY A 246 -8.73 -13.73 16.19
N GLY A 247 -9.01 -12.44 16.01
CA GLY A 247 -8.65 -11.69 14.81
C GLY A 247 -9.57 -11.91 13.60
N GLY A 248 -10.64 -12.69 13.75
CA GLY A 248 -11.64 -12.93 12.69
C GLY A 248 -11.11 -13.78 11.53
N ALA A 249 -11.65 -13.56 10.33
CA ALA A 249 -11.32 -14.36 9.14
C ALA A 249 -9.89 -14.09 8.59
N ASN A 250 -9.30 -12.92 8.88
CA ASN A 250 -7.93 -12.60 8.52
C ASN A 250 -7.20 -11.95 9.73
N PRO A 251 -6.66 -12.78 10.65
CA PRO A 251 -6.05 -12.28 11.89
C PRO A 251 -4.88 -11.34 11.68
N SER A 252 -4.07 -11.56 10.63
CA SER A 252 -2.91 -10.72 10.34
C SER A 252 -3.29 -9.32 9.90
N TRP A 253 -4.31 -9.21 9.04
CA TRP A 253 -4.88 -7.93 8.65
C TRP A 253 -5.53 -7.22 9.85
N THR A 254 -6.39 -7.91 10.60
CA THR A 254 -7.09 -7.34 11.77
C THR A 254 -6.11 -6.81 12.81
N ALA A 255 -5.05 -7.57 13.09
CA ALA A 255 -4.02 -7.15 14.03
C ALA A 255 -3.23 -5.93 13.54
N PHE A 256 -2.96 -5.82 12.23
CA PHE A 256 -2.35 -4.60 11.67
C PHE A 256 -3.29 -3.39 11.76
N MET A 257 -4.60 -3.57 11.53
CA MET A 257 -5.57 -2.49 11.68
C MET A 257 -5.69 -2.02 13.13
N CYS A 258 -5.60 -2.94 14.11
CA CYS A 258 -5.50 -2.58 15.53
C CYS A 258 -4.32 -1.64 15.80
N LEU A 259 -3.13 -1.97 15.26
CA LEU A 259 -1.94 -1.13 15.38
C LEU A 259 -2.11 0.22 14.71
N LEU A 260 -2.72 0.25 13.52
CA LEU A 260 -2.97 1.48 12.80
C LEU A 260 -3.89 2.40 13.61
N SER A 261 -5.03 1.89 14.10
CA SER A 261 -5.93 2.67 14.96
C SER A 261 -5.25 3.16 16.25
N ALA A 262 -4.41 2.34 16.88
CA ALA A 262 -3.64 2.74 18.06
C ALA A 262 -2.63 3.87 17.73
N ALA A 263 -1.97 3.81 16.56
CA ALA A 263 -1.07 4.85 16.09
C ALA A 263 -1.81 6.19 15.87
N HIS A 264 -3.00 6.16 15.25
CA HIS A 264 -3.86 7.35 15.11
C HIS A 264 -4.30 7.93 16.47
N ALA A 265 -4.56 7.06 17.45
CA ALA A 265 -4.90 7.46 18.82
C ALA A 265 -3.69 7.98 19.62
N GLY A 266 -2.48 7.92 19.08
CA GLY A 266 -1.25 8.41 19.73
C GLY A 266 -0.74 7.47 20.82
N TRP A 267 -1.01 6.17 20.71
CA TRP A 267 -0.50 5.16 21.63
C TRP A 267 1.02 5.02 21.54
N SER A 268 1.66 4.63 22.63
CA SER A 268 3.08 4.26 22.66
C SER A 268 3.29 2.78 22.30
N LEU A 269 4.54 2.39 22.02
CA LEU A 269 4.88 0.97 21.84
C LEU A 269 4.52 0.16 23.10
N THR A 270 4.73 0.72 24.30
CA THR A 270 4.39 0.07 25.57
C THR A 270 2.88 -0.17 25.71
N ASP A 271 2.05 0.78 25.30
CA ASP A 271 0.58 0.63 25.33
C ASP A 271 0.14 -0.50 24.40
N VAL A 272 0.72 -0.55 23.21
CA VAL A 272 0.47 -1.59 22.20
C VAL A 272 0.97 -2.97 22.67
N GLU A 273 2.14 -3.04 23.30
CA GLU A 273 2.67 -4.26 23.92
C GLU A 273 1.78 -4.77 25.06
N HIS A 274 1.10 -3.87 25.78
CA HIS A 274 0.13 -4.26 26.79
C HIS A 274 -1.14 -4.83 26.13
N ALA A 275 -1.72 -4.11 25.16
CA ALA A 275 -2.92 -4.56 24.46
C ALA A 275 -2.73 -5.88 23.71
N ALA A 276 -1.57 -6.10 23.07
CA ALA A 276 -1.25 -7.32 22.33
C ALA A 276 -1.31 -8.59 23.19
N ARG A 277 -1.25 -8.48 24.53
CA ARG A 277 -1.32 -9.63 25.44
C ARG A 277 -2.73 -10.18 25.56
N THR A 278 -3.75 -9.33 25.47
CA THR A 278 -5.13 -9.67 25.86
C THR A 278 -6.14 -9.39 24.77
N ALA A 279 -5.95 -8.37 23.93
CA ALA A 279 -6.90 -7.96 22.91
C ALA A 279 -7.15 -9.09 21.89
N PRO A 280 -8.40 -9.57 21.72
CA PRO A 280 -8.72 -10.65 20.78
C PRO A 280 -8.32 -10.35 19.33
N GLY A 281 -8.44 -9.10 18.89
CA GLY A 281 -8.07 -8.66 17.54
C GLY A 281 -6.57 -8.71 17.26
N MET A 282 -5.75 -8.76 18.31
CA MET A 282 -4.29 -8.82 18.23
C MET A 282 -3.75 -10.26 18.30
N GLU A 283 -4.62 -11.26 18.14
CA GLU A 283 -4.27 -12.68 18.21
C GLU A 283 -3.11 -13.06 17.30
N HIS A 284 -3.02 -12.43 16.12
CA HIS A 284 -1.92 -12.67 15.19
C HIS A 284 -0.55 -12.28 15.74
N PHE A 285 -0.40 -11.53 16.83
CA PHE A 285 0.90 -11.35 17.48
C PHE A 285 1.22 -12.46 18.48
N ARG A 286 0.20 -13.15 19.01
CA ARG A 286 0.33 -14.25 19.97
C ARG A 286 0.48 -15.61 19.29
N THR A 287 -0.15 -15.82 18.15
CA THR A 287 -0.13 -17.11 17.42
C THR A 287 0.22 -16.97 15.96
N LYS A 288 0.95 -17.94 15.42
CA LYS A 288 1.33 -18.01 14.01
C LYS A 288 0.65 -19.13 13.26
N ASN A 289 0.36 -18.92 11.99
CA ASN A 289 -0.14 -19.96 11.10
C ASN A 289 1.00 -20.91 10.71
N THR A 290 0.74 -22.22 10.79
CA THR A 290 1.70 -23.26 10.35
C THR A 290 1.53 -23.64 8.88
N GLY A 291 0.54 -23.05 8.21
CA GLY A 291 0.24 -23.29 6.81
C GLY A 291 -0.45 -24.63 6.54
N ARG A 292 -0.92 -25.32 7.58
CA ARG A 292 -1.76 -26.54 7.51
C ARG A 292 -3.12 -26.32 8.20
N GLY A 293 -3.65 -25.10 8.15
CA GLY A 293 -4.94 -24.73 8.75
C GLY A 293 -4.97 -24.67 10.28
N HIS A 294 -3.83 -24.77 10.98
CA HIS A 294 -3.76 -24.65 12.44
C HIS A 294 -2.76 -23.58 12.87
N ARG A 295 -3.11 -22.84 13.94
CA ARG A 295 -2.26 -21.81 14.55
C ARG A 295 -1.52 -22.36 15.77
N ARG A 296 -0.28 -21.92 15.98
CA ARG A 296 0.55 -22.28 17.16
C ARG A 296 0.99 -21.03 17.92
N PRO A 297 1.14 -21.08 19.26
CA PRO A 297 1.69 -19.97 20.04
C PRO A 297 3.08 -19.55 19.57
N ARG A 298 3.36 -18.25 19.58
CA ARG A 298 4.70 -17.69 19.39
C ARG A 298 5.48 -17.66 20.69
N SER A 299 6.81 -17.69 20.56
CA SER A 299 7.69 -17.31 21.67
C SER A 299 7.54 -15.81 21.98
N ARG A 300 7.88 -15.41 23.21
CA ARG A 300 7.81 -14.00 23.62
C ARG A 300 8.68 -13.09 22.75
N ASP A 301 9.89 -13.54 22.43
CA ASP A 301 10.84 -12.76 21.63
C ASP A 301 10.35 -12.59 20.18
N GLU A 302 9.83 -13.66 19.58
CA GLU A 302 9.26 -13.63 18.22
C GLU A 302 8.04 -12.69 18.14
N ALA A 303 7.18 -12.73 19.16
CA ALA A 303 6.02 -11.84 19.25
C ALA A 303 6.44 -10.37 19.40
N ALA A 304 7.39 -10.07 20.29
CA ALA A 304 7.88 -8.72 20.53
C ALA A 304 8.59 -8.13 19.29
N GLU A 305 9.43 -8.92 18.62
CA GLU A 305 10.11 -8.47 17.40
C GLU A 305 9.09 -8.17 16.29
N ARG A 306 8.13 -9.07 16.04
CA ARG A 306 7.10 -8.86 15.02
C ARG A 306 6.23 -7.65 15.34
N LEU A 307 5.79 -7.51 16.60
CA LEU A 307 4.98 -6.38 17.04
C LEU A 307 5.72 -5.06 16.81
N THR A 308 6.99 -4.99 17.20
CA THR A 308 7.84 -3.81 16.97
C THR A 308 7.94 -3.47 15.49
N ARG A 309 8.18 -4.46 14.62
CA ARG A 309 8.27 -4.25 13.16
C ARG A 309 6.94 -3.74 12.58
N GLN A 310 5.82 -4.34 12.95
CA GLN A 310 4.50 -3.95 12.43
C GLN A 310 4.03 -2.61 13.02
N TRP A 311 4.41 -2.30 14.26
CA TRP A 311 4.17 -1.00 14.88
C TRP A 311 4.88 0.14 14.15
N GLN A 312 6.15 -0.05 13.78
CA GLN A 312 6.88 0.94 12.98
C GLN A 312 6.23 1.16 11.61
N LYS A 313 5.69 0.10 10.99
CA LYS A 313 4.91 0.24 9.75
C LYS A 313 3.63 1.05 10.01
N ALA A 314 2.87 0.71 11.04
CA ALA A 314 1.63 1.42 11.40
C ALA A 314 1.86 2.92 11.63
N LEU A 315 2.94 3.30 12.35
CA LEU A 315 3.34 4.69 12.53
C LEU A 315 3.60 5.43 11.21
N GLN A 316 4.25 4.76 10.25
CA GLN A 316 4.51 5.35 8.94
C GLN A 316 3.22 5.59 8.14
N TYR A 317 2.25 4.68 8.22
CA TYR A 317 0.93 4.88 7.60
C TYR A 317 0.13 5.97 8.31
N ALA A 318 0.05 5.94 9.64
CA ALA A 318 -0.64 6.97 10.42
C ALA A 318 -0.09 8.38 10.16
N ALA A 319 1.24 8.52 10.06
CA ALA A 319 1.87 9.79 9.73
C ALA A 319 1.55 10.29 8.30
N LEU A 320 1.17 9.40 7.37
CA LEU A 320 0.74 9.78 6.02
C LEU A 320 -0.68 10.33 6.13
N HIS A 321 -1.53 9.55 6.79
CA HIS A 321 -2.96 9.79 6.94
C HIS A 321 -3.27 11.05 7.76
N ALA A 322 -2.40 11.41 8.72
CA ALA A 322 -2.56 12.62 9.53
C ALA A 322 -2.64 13.93 8.73
N VAL A 323 -2.16 13.95 7.49
CA VAL A 323 -2.16 15.14 6.61
C VAL A 323 -3.23 15.03 5.52
N LEU A 324 -3.94 13.90 5.43
CA LEU A 324 -4.94 13.68 4.40
C LEU A 324 -6.26 14.35 4.74
N PRO A 325 -6.94 14.92 3.74
CA PRO A 325 -8.35 15.23 3.87
C PRO A 325 -9.15 13.95 4.15
N SER A 326 -10.29 14.14 4.82
CA SER A 326 -11.33 13.13 4.96
C SER A 326 -11.66 12.49 3.61
N GLU A 327 -11.59 11.16 3.56
CA GLU A 327 -12.03 10.35 2.43
C GLU A 327 -13.52 10.62 2.15
N ARG A 328 -13.96 10.41 0.90
CA ARG A 328 -15.37 10.53 0.53
C ARG A 328 -15.69 9.53 -0.57
N GLU A 329 -16.88 8.93 -0.48
CA GLU A 329 -17.38 8.11 -1.58
C GLU A 329 -17.71 9.01 -2.78
N PRO A 330 -17.27 8.63 -3.99
CA PRO A 330 -17.57 9.37 -5.21
C PRO A 330 -19.08 9.37 -5.45
N GLY A 331 -19.66 10.56 -5.65
CA GLY A 331 -21.07 10.69 -6.00
C GLY A 331 -21.37 10.41 -7.48
N ASP A 332 -20.36 10.58 -8.35
CA ASP A 332 -20.46 10.40 -9.80
C ASP A 332 -19.46 9.34 -10.28
N MET A 333 -19.98 8.28 -10.87
CA MET A 333 -19.20 7.15 -11.39
C MET A 333 -18.42 7.50 -12.65
N VAL A 334 -18.96 8.37 -13.51
CA VAL A 334 -18.31 8.81 -14.74
C VAL A 334 -17.11 9.70 -14.40
N GLU A 335 -17.29 10.59 -13.42
CA GLU A 335 -16.18 11.38 -12.88
C GLU A 335 -15.09 10.45 -12.33
N LEU A 336 -15.47 9.45 -11.52
CA LEU A 336 -14.52 8.51 -10.95
C LEU A 336 -13.72 7.74 -12.02
N GLU A 337 -14.37 7.25 -13.07
CA GLU A 337 -13.70 6.59 -14.20
C GLU A 337 -12.64 7.50 -14.85
N SER A 338 -12.99 8.77 -15.09
CA SER A 338 -12.05 9.75 -15.64
C SER A 338 -10.86 10.00 -14.71
N LEU A 339 -11.09 10.08 -13.39
CA LEU A 339 -10.01 10.25 -12.41
C LEU A 339 -9.06 9.05 -12.38
N VAL A 340 -9.61 7.83 -12.35
CA VAL A 340 -8.83 6.58 -12.40
C VAL A 340 -8.01 6.51 -13.68
N GLY A 341 -8.63 6.78 -14.84
CA GLY A 341 -7.95 6.80 -16.14
C GLY A 341 -6.83 7.84 -16.21
N SER A 342 -7.07 9.06 -15.71
CA SER A 342 -6.08 10.14 -15.69
C SER A 342 -4.87 9.78 -14.83
N VAL A 343 -5.10 9.20 -13.64
CA VAL A 343 -4.01 8.79 -12.74
C VAL A 343 -3.24 7.59 -13.29
N SER A 344 -3.93 6.62 -13.89
CA SER A 344 -3.29 5.50 -14.60
C SER A 344 -2.38 6.00 -15.73
N ALA A 345 -2.86 6.94 -16.55
CA ALA A 345 -2.07 7.56 -17.62
C ALA A 345 -0.85 8.33 -17.09
N LEU A 346 -0.98 9.07 -16.00
CA LEU A 346 0.13 9.76 -15.34
C LEU A 346 1.21 8.78 -14.87
N LEU A 347 0.80 7.67 -14.26
CA LEU A 347 1.73 6.65 -13.75
C LEU A 347 2.46 5.95 -14.90
N GLU A 348 1.77 5.68 -16.01
CA GLU A 348 2.42 5.15 -17.21
C GLU A 348 3.45 6.14 -17.77
N ARG A 349 3.17 7.46 -17.72
CA ARG A 349 4.16 8.50 -18.11
C ARG A 349 5.44 8.48 -17.28
N PHE A 350 5.33 8.21 -15.99
CA PHE A 350 6.52 8.04 -15.15
C PHE A 350 7.37 6.85 -15.59
N ARG A 351 6.74 5.80 -16.12
CA ARG A 351 7.39 4.56 -16.54
C ARG A 351 7.99 4.67 -17.95
N VAL A 352 7.30 5.28 -18.91
CA VAL A 352 7.79 5.38 -20.30
C VAL A 352 8.79 6.52 -20.52
N SER A 353 8.78 7.54 -19.67
CA SER A 353 9.70 8.68 -19.75
C SER A 353 10.51 8.87 -18.46
N PRO A 354 11.21 7.84 -17.95
CA PRO A 354 11.84 7.91 -16.65
C PRO A 354 12.89 9.02 -16.60
N GLY A 355 13.63 9.25 -17.69
CA GLY A 355 14.62 10.33 -17.81
C GLY A 355 14.05 11.75 -17.60
N ARG A 356 12.79 12.02 -17.98
CA ARG A 356 12.15 13.33 -17.71
C ARG A 356 11.98 13.54 -16.21
N TRP A 357 11.66 12.49 -15.48
CA TRP A 357 11.26 12.54 -14.08
C TRP A 357 12.39 12.20 -13.09
N GLY A 358 13.52 11.71 -13.59
CA GLY A 358 14.64 11.23 -12.81
C GLY A 358 15.92 12.05 -12.91
N ARG A 359 16.15 12.73 -14.05
CA ARG A 359 17.47 13.27 -14.42
C ARG A 359 18.03 14.34 -13.48
N SER A 360 17.19 14.98 -12.67
CA SER A 360 17.59 16.00 -11.70
C SER A 360 16.81 15.91 -10.38
N GLU A 361 17.32 16.53 -9.31
CA GLU A 361 16.58 16.67 -8.04
C GLU A 361 15.25 17.42 -8.23
N ARG A 362 15.22 18.40 -9.13
CA ARG A 362 14.02 19.16 -9.48
C ARG A 362 12.96 18.24 -10.11
N ALA A 363 13.31 17.50 -11.16
CA ALA A 363 12.43 16.53 -11.81
C ALA A 363 11.92 15.46 -10.83
N THR A 364 12.80 15.03 -9.92
CA THR A 364 12.46 14.11 -8.85
C THR A 364 11.40 14.71 -7.93
N SER A 365 11.56 15.98 -7.53
CA SER A 365 10.60 16.68 -6.66
C SER A 365 9.24 16.88 -7.36
N GLU A 366 9.26 17.23 -8.65
CA GLU A 366 8.06 17.36 -9.50
C GLU A 366 7.29 16.04 -9.58
N LYS A 367 7.95 14.92 -9.88
CA LYS A 367 7.33 13.59 -9.87
C LYS A 367 6.69 13.26 -8.51
N THR A 368 7.37 13.56 -7.40
CA THR A 368 6.83 13.26 -6.06
C THR A 368 5.59 14.12 -5.74
N ILE A 369 5.57 15.39 -6.14
CA ILE A 369 4.39 16.24 -5.98
C ILE A 369 3.22 15.77 -6.84
N LEU A 370 3.47 15.31 -8.07
CA LEU A 370 2.43 14.71 -8.90
C LEU A 370 1.90 13.40 -8.30
N THR A 371 2.76 12.55 -7.75
CA THR A 371 2.35 11.34 -7.00
C THR A 371 1.45 11.71 -5.80
N ALA A 372 1.80 12.76 -5.05
CA ALA A 372 1.02 13.25 -3.93
C ALA A 372 -0.37 13.79 -4.36
N LEU A 373 -0.44 14.56 -5.45
CA LEU A 373 -1.71 15.04 -5.99
C LEU A 373 -2.56 13.91 -6.57
N ALA A 374 -1.97 12.96 -7.29
CA ALA A 374 -2.65 11.76 -7.79
C ALA A 374 -3.27 10.94 -6.66
N TYR A 375 -2.51 10.78 -5.57
CA TYR A 375 -3.02 10.14 -4.38
C TYR A 375 -4.21 10.88 -3.79
N LEU A 376 -4.11 12.20 -3.60
CA LEU A 376 -5.21 13.00 -3.07
C LEU A 376 -6.45 12.97 -3.97
N THR A 377 -6.30 13.07 -5.29
CA THR A 377 -7.40 12.99 -6.26
C THR A 377 -8.17 11.68 -6.14
N LEU A 378 -7.47 10.54 -6.11
CA LEU A 378 -8.12 9.24 -5.94
C LEU A 378 -8.64 9.04 -4.51
N HIS A 379 -7.97 9.58 -3.50
CA HIS A 379 -8.35 9.44 -2.09
C HIS A 379 -9.65 10.18 -1.81
N THR A 380 -9.75 11.44 -2.23
CA THR A 380 -10.97 12.24 -2.03
C THR A 380 -12.07 11.95 -3.06
N GLY A 381 -11.74 11.28 -4.17
CA GLY A 381 -12.67 11.05 -5.28
C GLY A 381 -13.14 12.34 -5.95
N LYS A 382 -12.32 13.41 -5.88
CA LYS A 382 -12.66 14.74 -6.40
C LYS A 382 -11.70 15.12 -7.50
N ARG A 383 -12.22 15.69 -8.57
CA ARG A 383 -11.40 16.30 -9.62
C ARG A 383 -10.61 17.52 -9.16
N THR A 384 -11.17 18.28 -8.22
CA THR A 384 -10.54 19.46 -7.63
C THR A 384 -10.23 19.18 -6.17
N VAL A 385 -8.95 19.26 -5.80
CA VAL A 385 -8.49 18.95 -4.45
C VAL A 385 -7.90 20.19 -3.80
N ALA A 386 -8.45 20.58 -2.65
CA ALA A 386 -7.84 21.59 -1.79
C ALA A 386 -6.59 21.02 -1.13
N ALA A 387 -5.42 21.59 -1.43
CA ALA A 387 -4.15 21.13 -0.89
C ALA A 387 -3.19 22.31 -0.71
N SER A 388 -2.81 22.59 0.55
CA SER A 388 -1.83 23.65 0.80
C SER A 388 -0.43 23.18 0.40
N ILE A 389 0.45 24.12 0.08
CA ILE A 389 1.87 23.82 -0.19
C ILE A 389 2.51 23.06 0.97
N ARG A 390 2.09 23.34 2.22
CA ARG A 390 2.62 22.67 3.42
C ARG A 390 2.11 21.24 3.53
N ASP A 391 0.83 20.99 3.22
CA ASP A 391 0.25 19.63 3.22
C ASP A 391 0.92 18.78 2.15
N LEU A 392 1.05 19.30 0.93
CA LEU A 392 1.75 18.61 -0.16
C LEU A 392 3.21 18.36 0.17
N ALA A 393 3.89 19.30 0.82
CA ALA A 393 5.27 19.12 1.27
C ALA A 393 5.39 18.01 2.32
N LEU A 394 4.49 17.96 3.30
CA LEU A 394 4.48 16.89 4.30
C LEU A 394 4.16 15.54 3.66
N LEU A 395 3.11 15.46 2.85
CA LEU A 395 2.69 14.25 2.14
C LEU A 395 3.83 13.67 1.28
N ALA A 396 4.56 14.55 0.58
CA ALA A 396 5.69 14.18 -0.27
C ALA A 396 7.03 14.02 0.45
N GLY A 397 7.12 14.30 1.77
CA GLY A 397 8.40 14.32 2.50
C GLY A 397 9.38 15.42 2.04
N LEU A 398 8.87 16.48 1.41
CA LEU A 398 9.64 17.62 0.89
C LEU A 398 9.63 18.82 1.84
N GLY A 399 10.45 19.83 1.52
CA GLY A 399 10.36 21.16 2.14
C GLY A 399 9.32 22.04 1.42
N ARG A 400 8.70 22.99 2.12
CA ARG A 400 7.64 23.86 1.56
C ARG A 400 8.11 24.67 0.35
N THR A 401 9.36 25.12 0.34
CA THR A 401 9.95 25.88 -0.78
C THR A 401 10.18 24.99 -2.00
N THR A 402 10.59 23.74 -1.80
CA THR A 402 10.72 22.73 -2.86
C THR A 402 9.36 22.37 -3.44
N ALA A 403 8.36 22.11 -2.59
CA ALA A 403 6.99 21.84 -3.02
C ALA A 403 6.39 23.02 -3.80
N ALA A 404 6.56 24.25 -3.31
CA ALA A 404 6.09 25.46 -3.99
C ALA A 404 6.72 25.62 -5.38
N SER A 405 8.03 25.36 -5.50
CA SER A 405 8.74 25.48 -6.77
C SER A 405 8.33 24.40 -7.77
N ALA A 406 8.19 23.15 -7.31
CA ALA A 406 7.70 22.05 -8.12
C ALA A 406 6.27 22.31 -8.62
N LEU A 407 5.35 22.74 -7.75
CA LEU A 407 3.97 23.08 -8.16
C LEU A 407 3.94 24.20 -9.21
N ARG A 408 4.78 25.22 -9.07
CA ARG A 408 4.86 26.31 -10.04
C ARG A 408 5.27 25.79 -11.41
N THR A 409 6.34 25.00 -11.48
CA THR A 409 6.81 24.41 -12.73
C THR A 409 5.80 23.45 -13.33
N LEU A 410 5.20 22.57 -12.53
CA LEU A 410 4.18 21.64 -13.00
C LEU A 410 2.97 22.37 -13.59
N ARG A 411 2.64 23.54 -13.05
CA ARG A 411 1.58 24.41 -13.59
C ARG A 411 2.00 25.04 -14.91
N GLU A 412 3.21 25.58 -14.99
CA GLU A 412 3.78 26.16 -16.22
C GLU A 412 3.86 25.12 -17.35
N ASP A 413 4.23 23.88 -17.00
CA ASP A 413 4.33 22.74 -17.91
C ASP A 413 2.96 22.10 -18.24
N GLY A 414 1.87 22.57 -17.65
CA GLY A 414 0.52 22.10 -17.93
C GLY A 414 0.16 20.72 -17.34
N TYR A 415 0.89 20.23 -16.34
CA TYR A 415 0.55 18.98 -15.63
C TYR A 415 -0.50 19.19 -14.53
N VAL A 416 -0.58 20.39 -13.97
CA VAL A 416 -1.55 20.76 -12.94
C VAL A 416 -2.16 22.12 -13.23
N GLN A 417 -3.40 22.31 -12.81
CA GLN A 417 -4.12 23.57 -12.94
C GLN A 417 -4.50 24.10 -11.55
N LEU A 418 -4.31 25.40 -11.33
CA LEU A 418 -4.79 26.09 -10.13
C LEU A 418 -6.25 26.50 -10.38
N ALA A 419 -7.19 25.82 -9.74
CA ALA A 419 -8.62 26.10 -9.86
C ALA A 419 -9.02 27.30 -9.01
N VAL A 420 -8.62 27.31 -7.73
CA VAL A 420 -8.89 28.39 -6.78
C VAL A 420 -7.61 28.76 -6.05
N ARG A 421 -7.30 30.07 -6.00
CA ARG A 421 -6.17 30.57 -5.22
C ARG A 421 -6.54 30.55 -3.74
N ALA A 422 -5.56 30.24 -2.89
CA ALA A 422 -5.74 30.28 -1.44
C ALA A 422 -6.30 31.65 -1.00
N ASP A 423 -7.28 31.61 -0.10
CA ASP A 423 -7.94 32.77 0.48
C ASP A 423 -8.16 32.55 1.98
N GLY A 424 -7.80 33.53 2.80
CA GLY A 424 -7.83 33.40 4.27
C GLY A 424 -7.09 32.14 4.76
N SER A 425 -7.82 31.28 5.48
CA SER A 425 -7.34 29.97 5.97
C SER A 425 -7.47 28.84 4.94
N ASN A 426 -8.15 29.06 3.82
CA ASN A 426 -8.41 28.04 2.82
C ASN A 426 -7.17 27.76 1.96
N ALA A 427 -6.93 26.48 1.70
CA ALA A 427 -5.86 26.06 0.81
C ALA A 427 -6.18 26.38 -0.65
N SER A 428 -5.13 26.47 -1.48
CA SER A 428 -5.30 26.46 -2.93
C SER A 428 -5.92 25.15 -3.40
N GLU A 429 -6.76 25.25 -4.42
CA GLU A 429 -7.39 24.10 -5.06
C GLU A 429 -6.72 23.77 -6.38
N TRP A 430 -6.35 22.50 -6.53
CA TRP A 430 -5.57 22.00 -7.65
C TRP A 430 -6.33 20.93 -8.42
N ARG A 431 -6.10 20.87 -9.73
CA ARG A 431 -6.58 19.82 -10.63
C ARG A 431 -5.40 19.18 -11.34
N LEU A 432 -5.43 17.86 -11.46
CA LEU A 432 -4.55 17.16 -12.40
C LEU A 432 -5.08 17.36 -13.82
N SER A 433 -4.16 17.48 -14.77
CA SER A 433 -4.53 17.46 -16.18
C SER A 433 -5.08 16.08 -16.58
N GLU A 434 -6.04 16.05 -17.49
CA GLU A 434 -6.60 14.78 -18.02
C GLU A 434 -5.71 14.19 -19.12
N HIS A 435 -4.89 15.04 -19.73
CA HIS A 435 -4.11 14.71 -20.90
C HIS A 435 -2.63 15.01 -20.63
N PHE A 436 -1.84 13.96 -20.58
CA PHE A 436 -0.39 14.03 -20.36
C PHE A 436 0.41 13.73 -21.64
N SER A 437 -0.24 13.85 -22.82
CA SER A 437 0.32 13.53 -24.14
C SER A 437 0.15 14.73 -25.10
N THR A 438 1.13 14.95 -25.98
CA THR A 438 1.07 15.92 -27.10
C THR A 438 0.57 15.29 -28.40
N GLY A 439 0.19 14.01 -28.39
CA GLY A 439 -0.47 13.38 -29.54
C GLY A 439 -1.81 14.05 -29.83
N PRO A 440 -2.31 14.00 -31.08
CA PRO A 440 -3.63 14.54 -31.40
C PRO A 440 -4.65 13.97 -30.42
N LEU A 441 -5.61 14.81 -30.02
CA LEU A 441 -6.74 14.39 -29.20
C LEU A 441 -7.27 13.07 -29.77
N GLN A 442 -6.97 11.95 -29.11
CA GLN A 442 -7.92 10.88 -29.13
C GLN A 442 -9.11 11.50 -28.44
N GLY A 443 -10.21 11.68 -29.19
CA GLY A 443 -11.46 12.16 -28.65
C GLY A 443 -11.82 11.38 -27.37
N PRO A 444 -12.82 11.85 -26.59
CA PRO A 444 -13.27 11.14 -25.40
C PRO A 444 -13.31 9.66 -25.74
N ALA A 445 -12.54 8.85 -25.01
CA ALA A 445 -12.51 7.41 -25.24
C ALA A 445 -13.97 7.02 -25.31
N THR A 446 -14.45 6.62 -26.49
CA THR A 446 -15.85 6.27 -26.67
C THR A 446 -16.00 5.05 -25.79
N THR A 447 -16.46 5.27 -24.56
CA THR A 447 -17.05 4.27 -23.72
C THR A 447 -18.09 3.66 -24.64
N THR A 448 -17.84 2.44 -25.09
CA THR A 448 -18.91 1.61 -25.62
C THR A 448 -20.09 1.81 -24.68
N ASN A 449 -21.25 2.19 -25.20
CA ASN A 449 -22.49 2.53 -24.47
C ASN A 449 -23.03 1.41 -23.55
N ASN A 450 -22.21 0.43 -23.20
CA ASN A 450 -22.46 -0.48 -22.10
C ASN A 450 -21.84 0.12 -20.83
N PRO A 451 -22.65 0.48 -19.81
CA PRO A 451 -22.10 0.80 -18.51
C PRO A 451 -21.32 -0.41 -18.01
N ARG A 452 -20.00 -0.26 -17.86
CA ARG A 452 -19.19 -1.26 -17.17
C ARG A 452 -19.80 -1.39 -15.77
N PRO A 453 -20.03 -2.61 -15.24
CA PRO A 453 -20.48 -2.74 -13.87
C PRO A 453 -19.51 -1.98 -12.94
N PRO A 454 -19.97 -1.38 -11.84
CA PRO A 454 -19.14 -0.50 -11.01
C PRO A 454 -17.92 -1.19 -10.37
N GLY A 455 -17.96 -2.52 -10.17
CA GLY A 455 -16.96 -3.29 -9.41
C GLY A 455 -15.49 -3.15 -9.89
N PRO A 456 -15.17 -3.32 -11.19
CA PRO A 456 -13.82 -3.14 -11.73
C PRO A 456 -13.16 -1.79 -11.42
N ILE A 457 -13.90 -0.68 -11.50
CA ILE A 457 -13.35 0.69 -11.34
C ILE A 457 -12.94 0.94 -9.90
N PHE A 458 -13.79 0.55 -8.95
CA PHE A 458 -13.47 0.63 -7.52
C PHE A 458 -12.25 -0.20 -7.16
N THR A 459 -12.04 -1.31 -7.85
CA THR A 459 -10.87 -2.14 -7.60
C THR A 459 -9.61 -1.54 -8.19
N GLU A 460 -9.66 -1.06 -9.43
CA GLU A 460 -8.54 -0.34 -10.04
C GLU A 460 -8.13 0.87 -9.20
N ARG A 461 -9.10 1.68 -8.74
CA ARG A 461 -8.88 2.77 -7.78
C ARG A 461 -8.12 2.29 -6.54
N THR A 462 -8.53 1.17 -5.97
CA THR A 462 -7.92 0.60 -4.76
C THR A 462 -6.47 0.17 -5.00
N MET A 463 -6.20 -0.46 -6.15
CA MET A 463 -4.85 -0.85 -6.54
C MET A 463 -3.94 0.37 -6.72
N LEU A 464 -4.42 1.38 -7.46
CA LEU A 464 -3.68 2.63 -7.68
C LEU A 464 -3.42 3.38 -6.37
N LEU A 465 -4.43 3.51 -5.51
CA LEU A 465 -4.27 4.10 -4.17
C LEU A 465 -3.22 3.36 -3.36
N THR A 466 -3.27 2.03 -3.33
CA THR A 466 -2.31 1.21 -2.58
C THR A 466 -0.89 1.42 -3.10
N MET A 467 -0.70 1.46 -4.43
CA MET A 467 0.61 1.69 -5.03
C MET A 467 1.15 3.08 -4.67
N LEU A 468 0.34 4.12 -4.83
CA LEU A 468 0.71 5.51 -4.53
C LEU A 468 1.02 5.68 -3.03
N GLU A 469 0.22 5.08 -2.15
CA GLU A 469 0.39 5.10 -0.70
C GLU A 469 1.72 4.48 -0.28
N VAL A 470 2.06 3.33 -0.87
CA VAL A 470 3.34 2.64 -0.61
C VAL A 470 4.52 3.49 -1.09
N ASP A 471 4.45 4.05 -2.30
CA ASP A 471 5.52 4.91 -2.84
C ASP A 471 5.73 6.16 -1.95
N LEU A 472 4.65 6.83 -1.55
CA LEU A 472 4.73 7.99 -0.65
C LEU A 472 5.26 7.60 0.74
N THR A 473 4.87 6.46 1.28
CA THR A 473 5.28 6.01 2.62
C THR A 473 6.74 5.57 2.65
N ASP A 474 7.22 4.85 1.64
CA ASP A 474 8.62 4.45 1.58
C ASP A 474 9.57 5.64 1.39
N THR A 475 9.17 6.62 0.58
CA THR A 475 9.98 7.82 0.33
C THR A 475 9.90 8.85 1.46
N ARG A 476 8.78 8.93 2.19
CA ARG A 476 8.59 9.84 3.33
C ARG A 476 9.20 9.27 4.61
N HIS A 477 10.52 9.37 4.70
CA HIS A 477 11.27 9.03 5.91
C HIS A 477 12.35 10.08 6.19
N ASP A 478 12.65 10.34 7.46
CA ASP A 478 13.68 11.29 7.94
C ASP A 478 15.02 11.10 7.23
N LEU A 479 15.44 9.84 7.16
CA LEU A 479 16.61 9.37 6.43
C LEU A 479 16.69 9.86 4.98
N PHE A 480 15.58 10.02 4.27
CA PHE A 480 15.56 10.40 2.85
C PHE A 480 15.39 11.91 2.63
N THR A 481 15.48 12.70 3.70
CA THR A 481 15.62 14.15 3.59
C THR A 481 17.00 14.54 3.06
N ARG A 482 17.16 15.81 2.65
CA ARG A 482 18.46 16.34 2.18
C ARG A 482 19.58 16.24 3.22
N ALA A 483 19.24 16.34 4.51
CA ALA A 483 20.22 16.20 5.59
C ALA A 483 20.69 14.74 5.79
N GLY A 484 19.89 13.76 5.33
CA GLY A 484 20.24 12.34 5.35
C GLY A 484 20.82 11.86 4.01
N LEU A 485 20.27 10.77 3.48
CA LEU A 485 20.72 10.13 2.24
C LEU A 485 20.15 10.79 0.97
N GLY A 486 19.18 11.69 1.11
CA GLY A 486 18.52 12.41 0.01
C GLY A 486 17.39 11.64 -0.67
N HIS A 487 16.57 12.38 -1.44
CA HIS A 487 15.33 11.88 -2.03
C HIS A 487 15.53 10.76 -3.06
N LEU A 488 16.63 10.79 -3.82
CA LEU A 488 16.93 9.73 -4.80
C LEU A 488 17.20 8.38 -4.11
N ALA A 489 17.85 8.39 -2.94
CA ALA A 489 18.03 7.16 -2.16
C ALA A 489 16.68 6.61 -1.69
N GLY A 490 15.77 7.48 -1.25
CA GLY A 490 14.41 7.10 -0.90
C GLY A 490 13.62 6.50 -2.07
N LYS A 491 13.73 7.09 -3.27
CA LYS A 491 13.10 6.54 -4.47
C LYS A 491 13.70 5.21 -4.90
N THR A 492 15.02 5.07 -4.80
CA THR A 492 15.71 3.80 -5.07
C THR A 492 15.20 2.73 -4.10
N TYR A 493 15.05 3.08 -2.82
CA TYR A 493 14.51 2.19 -1.79
C TYR A 493 13.05 1.79 -2.05
N ALA A 494 12.18 2.74 -2.42
CA ALA A 494 10.79 2.46 -2.79
C ALA A 494 10.68 1.59 -4.04
N LEU A 495 11.49 1.87 -5.07
CA LEU A 495 11.54 1.10 -6.31
C LEU A 495 11.88 -0.38 -6.06
N LEU A 496 12.84 -0.64 -5.17
CA LEU A 496 13.23 -2.00 -4.79
C LEU A 496 12.12 -2.77 -4.04
N ARG A 497 11.13 -2.09 -3.45
CA ARG A 497 9.93 -2.79 -2.92
C ARG A 497 9.04 -3.28 -4.06
N ARG A 498 8.87 -2.45 -5.09
CA ARG A 498 7.96 -2.74 -6.20
C ARG A 498 8.48 -3.82 -7.13
N GLU A 499 9.74 -3.70 -7.52
CA GLU A 499 10.35 -4.56 -8.55
C GLU A 499 11.00 -5.81 -8.00
N GLY A 500 11.13 -5.91 -6.68
CA GLY A 500 11.86 -7.01 -6.11
C GLY A 500 13.37 -6.76 -6.17
N THR A 501 14.09 -7.63 -6.88
CA THR A 501 15.53 -7.51 -7.12
C THR A 501 15.79 -6.74 -8.41
N LEU A 502 16.71 -5.76 -8.37
CA LEU A 502 17.09 -4.98 -9.54
C LEU A 502 18.60 -4.97 -9.80
N ALA A 503 18.98 -5.26 -11.05
CA ALA A 503 20.32 -4.96 -11.54
C ALA A 503 20.58 -3.44 -11.57
N LEU A 504 21.84 -3.04 -11.51
CA LEU A 504 22.24 -1.62 -11.49
C LEU A 504 21.69 -0.85 -12.71
N ASP A 505 21.80 -1.41 -13.91
CA ASP A 505 21.38 -0.76 -15.15
C ASP A 505 19.85 -0.66 -15.25
N ALA A 506 19.14 -1.68 -14.77
CA ALA A 506 17.69 -1.66 -14.65
C ALA A 506 17.23 -0.56 -13.66
N ALA A 507 17.89 -0.47 -12.49
CA ALA A 507 17.61 0.58 -11.51
C ALA A 507 17.87 1.98 -12.09
N ALA A 508 18.98 2.19 -12.81
CA ALA A 508 19.29 3.45 -13.46
C ALA A 508 18.23 3.84 -14.50
N THR A 509 17.80 2.88 -15.32
CA THR A 509 16.77 3.06 -16.35
C THR A 509 15.43 3.45 -15.74
N LEU A 510 14.93 2.69 -14.77
CA LEU A 510 13.64 2.92 -14.12
C LEU A 510 13.62 4.21 -13.29
N LEU A 511 14.74 4.56 -12.66
CA LEU A 511 14.89 5.83 -11.93
C LEU A 511 15.08 7.02 -12.86
N GLY A 512 15.48 6.81 -14.12
CA GLY A 512 15.75 7.89 -15.08
C GLY A 512 17.04 8.66 -14.78
N VAL A 513 18.05 7.99 -14.22
CA VAL A 513 19.33 8.58 -13.83
C VAL A 513 20.49 7.86 -14.51
N THR A 514 21.70 8.43 -14.41
CA THR A 514 22.89 7.72 -14.89
C THR A 514 23.21 6.51 -14.01
N THR A 515 23.87 5.49 -14.58
CA THR A 515 24.35 4.31 -13.84
C THR A 515 25.24 4.70 -12.66
N ARG A 516 26.10 5.73 -12.82
CA ARG A 516 26.93 6.30 -11.73
C ARG A 516 26.09 6.85 -10.58
N THR A 517 25.03 7.59 -10.89
CA THR A 517 24.13 8.16 -9.89
C THR A 517 23.35 7.06 -9.16
N ALA A 518 22.84 6.06 -9.88
CA ALA A 518 22.17 4.90 -9.29
C ALA A 518 23.12 4.11 -8.37
N ALA A 519 24.37 3.87 -8.81
CA ALA A 519 25.39 3.20 -8.02
C ALA A 519 25.70 3.95 -6.72
N THR A 520 25.75 5.29 -6.77
CA THR A 520 25.96 6.13 -5.59
C THR A 520 24.81 6.00 -4.60
N ALA A 521 23.56 6.05 -5.07
CA ALA A 521 22.38 5.88 -4.23
C ALA A 521 22.34 4.48 -3.58
N LEU A 522 22.59 3.42 -4.35
CA LEU A 522 22.68 2.05 -3.86
C LEU A 522 23.81 1.88 -2.84
N SER A 523 24.99 2.45 -3.10
CA SER A 523 26.11 2.39 -2.16
C SER A 523 25.77 3.04 -0.82
N ARG A 524 25.12 4.22 -0.83
CA ARG A 524 24.65 4.90 0.38
C ARG A 524 23.65 4.06 1.18
N LEU A 525 22.68 3.46 0.50
CA LEU A 525 21.72 2.56 1.15
C LEU A 525 22.41 1.32 1.75
N ARG A 526 23.41 0.76 1.05
CA ARG A 526 24.17 -0.42 1.50
C ARG A 526 24.98 -0.11 2.76
N THR A 527 25.63 1.06 2.83
CA THR A 527 26.42 1.48 4.01
C THR A 527 25.59 1.40 5.30
N HIS A 528 24.31 1.76 5.22
CA HIS A 528 23.38 1.69 6.35
C HIS A 528 22.59 0.37 6.42
N ARG A 529 23.02 -0.66 5.67
CA ARG A 529 22.42 -2.00 5.64
C ARG A 529 20.93 -2.00 5.25
N LEU A 530 20.50 -1.01 4.49
CA LEU A 530 19.11 -0.90 4.01
C LEU A 530 18.87 -1.75 2.76
N ILE A 531 19.94 -2.08 2.04
CA ILE A 531 19.92 -2.97 0.89
C ILE A 531 21.05 -3.98 0.97
N ILE A 532 20.88 -5.10 0.28
CA ILE A 532 21.83 -6.20 0.17
C ILE A 532 22.14 -6.41 -1.32
N LYS A 533 23.38 -6.79 -1.62
CA LYS A 533 23.82 -7.17 -2.97
C LYS A 533 23.69 -8.69 -3.13
N HIS A 534 23.02 -9.12 -4.18
CA HIS A 534 22.99 -10.50 -4.67
C HIS A 534 23.75 -10.64 -6.00
N THR A 535 23.86 -11.86 -6.49
CA THR A 535 24.46 -12.18 -7.79
C THR A 535 23.71 -11.52 -8.95
N THR A 536 22.39 -11.42 -8.84
CA THR A 536 21.49 -10.89 -9.88
C THR A 536 21.13 -9.42 -9.72
N GLY A 537 21.51 -8.77 -8.61
CA GLY A 537 21.17 -7.36 -8.39
C GLY A 537 21.18 -6.90 -6.93
N TRP A 538 20.45 -5.82 -6.67
CA TRP A 538 20.27 -5.18 -5.37
C TRP A 538 18.82 -5.29 -4.92
N THR A 539 18.62 -5.22 -3.61
CA THR A 539 17.34 -5.55 -3.00
C THR A 539 17.29 -5.00 -1.56
N ARG A 540 16.13 -4.61 -1.00
CA ARG A 540 15.92 -4.09 0.39
C ARG A 540 16.12 -5.06 1.58
N ALA A 541 17.10 -4.84 2.46
CA ALA A 541 17.27 -5.67 3.66
C ALA A 541 15.95 -6.00 4.40
N LYS A 542 15.77 -7.28 4.77
CA LYS A 542 14.53 -7.81 5.37
C LYS A 542 14.03 -6.98 6.55
N ARG A 543 14.98 -6.50 7.36
CA ARG A 543 14.69 -5.58 8.46
C ARG A 543 14.71 -4.15 7.94
N ASP A 544 13.62 -3.43 8.17
CA ASP A 544 13.59 -1.99 7.97
C ASP A 544 14.49 -1.30 9.02
N LEU A 545 15.67 -0.85 8.59
CA LEU A 545 16.66 -0.19 9.42
C LEU A 545 16.67 1.33 9.22
N ARG A 546 15.66 1.92 8.57
CA ARG A 546 15.65 3.35 8.23
C ARG A 546 15.74 4.25 9.47
N THR A 547 14.99 3.95 10.53
CA THR A 547 15.02 4.71 11.80
C THR A 547 16.39 4.59 12.49
N ALA A 548 16.97 3.39 12.53
CA ALA A 548 18.30 3.19 13.11
C ALA A 548 19.37 3.99 12.33
N ALA A 549 19.29 3.98 11.00
CA ALA A 549 20.16 4.78 10.14
C ALA A 549 19.94 6.29 10.33
N ALA A 550 18.69 6.74 10.50
CA ALA A 550 18.37 8.14 10.76
C ALA A 550 18.97 8.64 12.08
N ARG A 551 18.94 7.81 13.13
CA ARG A 551 19.60 8.12 14.42
C ARG A 551 21.10 8.24 14.30
N ILE A 552 21.74 7.30 13.58
CA ILE A 552 23.20 7.34 13.32
C ILE A 552 23.59 8.64 12.60
N LEU A 553 22.76 9.12 11.67
CA LEU A 553 22.99 10.37 10.95
C LEU A 553 22.49 11.62 11.68
N GLY A 554 21.88 11.48 12.87
CA GLY A 554 21.33 12.60 13.63
C GLY A 554 20.15 13.31 12.97
N VAL A 555 19.39 12.62 12.10
CA VAL A 555 18.24 13.18 11.38
C VAL A 555 16.89 12.63 11.82
N ASP A 556 16.87 11.71 12.79
CA ASP A 556 15.64 11.15 13.39
C ASP A 556 14.78 12.29 13.97
N GLY A 557 13.48 12.32 13.62
CA GLY A 557 12.54 13.38 14.02
C GLY A 557 12.44 14.56 13.06
N ALA A 558 13.28 14.66 12.01
CA ALA A 558 13.34 15.83 11.14
C ALA A 558 12.02 16.15 10.39
N LEU A 559 11.23 15.13 10.02
CA LEU A 559 9.91 15.30 9.42
C LEU A 559 8.86 15.70 10.46
N ALA A 560 8.94 15.14 11.68
CA ALA A 560 8.06 15.52 12.79
C ALA A 560 8.26 16.98 13.20
N ASP A 561 9.52 17.41 13.34
CA ASP A 561 9.88 18.82 13.61
C ASP A 561 9.40 19.76 12.50
N ARG A 562 9.40 19.28 11.25
CA ARG A 562 8.86 20.04 10.12
C ARG A 562 7.34 20.18 10.19
N ALA A 563 6.63 19.10 10.50
CA ALA A 563 5.19 19.14 10.71
C ALA A 563 4.83 20.11 11.83
N HIS A 564 5.50 20.00 12.98
CA HIS A 564 5.29 20.91 14.11
C HIS A 564 5.53 22.38 13.75
N ARG A 565 6.63 22.67 13.04
CA ARG A 565 6.88 24.05 12.55
C ARG A 565 5.76 24.54 11.63
N TYR A 566 5.24 23.68 10.75
CA TYR A 566 4.16 24.07 9.85
C TYR A 566 2.84 24.29 10.59
N ASP A 567 2.56 23.54 11.65
CA ASP A 567 1.40 23.76 12.50
C ASP A 567 1.48 25.11 13.22
N VAL A 568 2.64 25.43 13.81
CA VAL A 568 2.87 26.75 14.41
C VAL A 568 2.72 27.87 13.36
N GLU A 569 3.27 27.69 12.16
CA GLU A 569 3.10 28.66 11.07
C GLU A 569 1.62 28.82 10.65
N ARG A 570 0.82 27.74 10.66
CA ARG A 570 -0.62 27.79 10.37
C ARG A 570 -1.40 28.52 11.46
N GLU A 571 -1.09 28.26 12.73
CA GLU A 571 -1.74 28.95 13.85
C GLU A 571 -1.43 30.45 13.83
N VAL A 572 -0.17 30.83 13.60
CA VAL A 572 0.23 32.23 13.48
C VAL A 572 -0.41 32.90 12.27
N TRP A 573 -0.61 32.17 11.17
CA TRP A 573 -1.35 32.67 10.01
C TRP A 573 -2.83 32.90 10.33
N ALA A 574 -3.48 31.96 11.01
CA ALA A 574 -4.86 32.12 11.44
C ALA A 574 -5.03 33.31 12.40
N TRP A 575 -4.07 33.50 13.32
CA TRP A 575 -4.01 34.68 14.18
C TRP A 575 -3.91 35.99 13.37
N TRP A 576 -3.05 36.02 12.36
CA TRP A 576 -2.91 37.19 11.49
C TRP A 576 -4.20 37.47 10.68
N GLN A 577 -4.85 36.44 10.15
CA GLN A 577 -6.14 36.60 9.46
C GLN A 577 -7.21 37.17 10.41
N ALA A 578 -7.29 36.67 11.64
CA ALA A 578 -8.21 37.19 12.64
C ALA A 578 -7.92 38.66 12.99
N GLU A 579 -6.66 39.09 12.97
CA GLU A 579 -6.25 40.49 13.15
C GLU A 579 -6.66 41.37 11.96
N LEU A 580 -6.45 40.89 10.72
CA LEU A 580 -6.91 41.60 9.52
C LEU A 580 -8.42 41.79 9.54
N THR A 581 -9.18 40.73 9.85
CA THR A 581 -10.64 40.80 9.98
C THR A 581 -11.02 41.84 11.02
N HIS A 582 -10.45 41.78 12.24
CA HIS A 582 -10.74 42.74 13.32
C HIS A 582 -10.48 44.20 12.92
N ARG A 583 -9.37 44.47 12.24
CA ARG A 583 -9.03 45.81 11.78
C ARG A 583 -9.91 46.29 10.64
N SER A 584 -10.39 45.38 9.80
CA SER A 584 -11.35 45.69 8.72
C SER A 584 -12.79 45.85 9.23
N SER A 585 -13.12 45.32 10.41
CA SER A 585 -14.44 45.48 11.04
C SER A 585 -14.71 46.92 11.47
N SER A 586 -16.00 47.29 11.48
CA SER A 586 -16.46 48.61 11.93
C SER A 586 -16.13 48.83 13.42
N PRO A 587 -15.77 50.06 13.86
CA PRO A 587 -15.36 50.32 15.25
C PRO A 587 -16.35 49.86 16.32
N ARG A 588 -17.67 49.88 16.02
CA ARG A 588 -18.74 49.45 16.93
C ARG A 588 -18.82 47.93 17.11
N GLN A 589 -18.24 47.16 16.19
CA GLN A 589 -18.25 45.69 16.17
C GLN A 589 -16.88 45.10 16.53
N ARG A 590 -15.90 45.90 16.96
CA ARG A 590 -14.56 45.43 17.31
C ARG A 590 -14.53 44.89 18.74
N PRO A 591 -14.46 43.55 18.96
CA PRO A 591 -14.27 43.01 20.30
C PRO A 591 -12.93 43.46 20.87
N ARG A 592 -12.88 43.74 22.18
CA ARG A 592 -11.64 44.09 22.87
C ARG A 592 -10.74 42.84 22.94
N ARG A 593 -9.54 42.93 22.36
CA ARG A 593 -8.51 41.89 22.44
C ARG A 593 -7.41 42.33 23.39
N ARG A 594 -6.87 41.38 24.15
CA ARG A 594 -5.77 41.64 25.09
C ARG A 594 -4.43 41.18 24.50
N HIS A 595 -3.32 41.69 25.05
CA HIS A 595 -1.98 41.28 24.65
C HIS A 595 -1.71 39.79 25.00
N VAL A 596 -0.83 39.12 24.25
CA VAL A 596 -0.51 37.70 24.46
C VAL A 596 0.08 37.41 25.86
N SER A 597 0.75 38.38 26.47
CA SER A 597 1.29 38.28 27.84
C SER A 597 0.29 38.61 28.96
N SER A 598 -0.94 39.00 28.62
CA SER A 598 -1.95 39.39 29.62
C SER A 598 -2.68 38.15 30.17
N ARG A 599 -2.98 38.16 31.48
CA ARG A 599 -3.82 37.13 32.13
C ARG A 599 -5.31 37.48 31.97
N PRO A 600 -6.15 36.62 31.37
CA PRO A 600 -7.59 36.79 31.43
C PRO A 600 -8.08 36.46 32.86
N LEU A 601 -8.94 37.33 33.42
CA LEU A 601 -9.53 37.13 34.76
C LEU A 601 -10.90 36.42 34.69
N PHE A 602 -11.54 36.38 33.52
CA PHE A 602 -12.84 35.75 33.27
C PHE A 602 -12.87 35.18 31.83
N GLU A 603 -13.44 33.99 31.65
CA GLU A 603 -13.71 33.39 30.33
C GLU A 603 -15.15 33.74 29.91
N ASP A 604 -15.33 34.38 28.75
CA ASP A 604 -16.62 34.40 28.07
C ASP A 604 -16.67 33.16 27.17
N THR A 605 -17.30 32.09 27.65
CA THR A 605 -17.46 30.85 26.89
C THR A 605 -18.65 30.95 25.94
N THR A 606 -18.48 31.65 24.82
CA THR A 606 -19.36 31.44 23.66
C THR A 606 -18.86 30.19 22.90
N PRO A 607 -19.68 29.13 22.75
CA PRO A 607 -19.24 27.92 22.05
C PRO A 607 -18.97 28.21 20.57
N GLY A 608 -17.73 27.94 20.11
CA GLY A 608 -17.44 27.71 18.69
C GLY A 608 -16.43 28.65 18.01
N GLU A 609 -16.12 29.84 18.55
CA GLU A 609 -15.18 30.76 17.90
C GLU A 609 -13.93 31.01 18.77
N ARG A 610 -12.74 30.66 18.24
CA ARG A 610 -11.46 30.90 18.92
C ARG A 610 -11.20 32.41 19.02
N VAL A 611 -11.22 32.95 20.24
CA VAL A 611 -10.75 34.32 20.49
C VAL A 611 -9.24 34.35 20.30
N TRP A 612 -8.70 35.35 19.62
CA TRP A 612 -7.25 35.51 19.38
C TRP A 612 -6.68 36.71 20.16
N PRO A 613 -5.41 36.67 20.61
CA PRO A 613 -4.78 37.82 21.25
C PRO A 613 -4.58 38.96 20.25
N LEU A 614 -4.16 40.12 20.74
CA LEU A 614 -3.64 41.18 19.86
C LEU A 614 -2.37 40.70 19.17
N TYR A 615 -2.35 40.81 17.84
CA TYR A 615 -1.17 40.46 17.06
C TYR A 615 0.02 41.38 17.44
N PRO A 616 1.23 40.84 17.69
CA PRO A 616 2.39 41.62 18.07
C PRO A 616 2.74 42.68 17.04
N ARG A 617 3.34 43.78 17.48
CA ARG A 617 3.64 44.94 16.63
C ARG A 617 5.09 45.35 16.76
N ASP A 618 5.71 45.68 15.63
CA ASP A 618 7.05 46.24 15.60
C ASP A 618 7.04 47.71 16.09
N ALA A 619 8.22 48.29 16.27
CA ALA A 619 8.37 49.69 16.68
C ALA A 619 7.67 50.70 15.73
N ALA A 620 7.37 50.30 14.49
CA ALA A 620 6.65 51.10 13.51
C ALA A 620 5.13 50.83 13.48
N GLY A 621 4.60 50.02 14.40
CA GLY A 621 3.18 49.67 14.48
C GLY A 621 2.70 48.67 13.42
N ARG A 622 3.60 48.05 12.66
CA ARG A 622 3.29 46.98 11.68
C ARG A 622 3.26 45.63 12.39
N GLY A 623 2.65 44.61 11.76
CA GLY A 623 2.58 43.28 12.35
C GLY A 623 3.97 42.66 12.51
N ASP A 624 4.35 42.28 13.74
CA ASP A 624 5.61 41.59 14.02
C ASP A 624 5.41 40.07 13.90
N HIS A 625 5.69 39.55 12.70
CA HIS A 625 5.60 38.12 12.41
C HIS A 625 6.68 37.30 13.12
N ARG A 626 7.83 37.89 13.49
CA ARG A 626 8.90 37.16 14.19
C ARG A 626 8.51 36.92 15.63
N GLU A 627 7.98 37.93 16.29
CA GLU A 627 7.47 37.82 17.65
C GLU A 627 6.24 36.90 17.70
N ALA A 628 5.32 37.01 16.74
CA ALA A 628 4.17 36.10 16.66
C ALA A 628 4.59 34.62 16.52
N LEU A 629 5.63 34.34 15.72
CA LEU A 629 6.22 33.00 15.60
C LEU A 629 6.90 32.54 16.89
N HIS A 630 7.56 33.44 17.63
CA HIS A 630 8.12 33.12 18.93
C HIS A 630 7.02 32.65 19.89
N TRP A 631 5.94 33.42 20.02
CA TRP A 631 4.81 33.06 20.88
C TRP A 631 4.13 31.75 20.48
N GLY A 632 3.92 31.53 19.18
CA GLY A 632 3.39 30.26 18.68
C GLY A 632 4.26 29.06 19.05
N ARG A 633 5.59 29.17 18.93
CA ARG A 633 6.53 28.09 19.30
C ARG A 633 6.58 27.79 20.79
N THR A 634 6.39 28.81 21.62
CA THR A 634 6.33 28.64 23.09
C THR A 634 5.02 28.04 23.59
N GLY A 635 4.07 27.73 22.70
CA GLY A 635 2.78 27.13 23.05
C GLY A 635 1.79 28.11 23.66
N MET A 636 2.08 29.43 23.68
CA MET A 636 1.20 30.45 24.25
C MET A 636 -0.11 30.66 23.48
N LEU A 637 -0.24 30.08 22.29
CA LEU A 637 -1.48 30.11 21.51
C LEU A 637 -2.35 28.87 21.76
N ALA A 638 -1.84 27.81 22.42
CA ALA A 638 -2.55 26.55 22.60
C ALA A 638 -3.74 26.67 23.58
N PRO A 639 -4.83 25.91 23.36
CA PRO A 639 -5.91 25.77 24.34
C PRO A 639 -5.37 25.24 25.68
N GLY A 640 -5.61 25.98 26.77
CA GLY A 640 -5.11 25.69 28.13
C GLY A 640 -3.76 26.34 28.52
N SER A 641 -3.13 27.14 27.64
CA SER A 641 -1.97 27.98 28.02
C SER A 641 -2.37 29.11 28.99
N LEU A 642 -1.44 29.91 29.52
CA LEU A 642 -1.74 31.07 30.40
C LEU A 642 -2.80 32.05 29.82
N TRP A 643 -3.04 31.96 28.51
CA TRP A 643 -4.02 32.75 27.77
C TRP A 643 -5.43 32.09 27.71
N TRP A 644 -5.53 30.83 28.15
CA TRP A 644 -6.73 29.99 28.25
C TRP A 644 -6.99 29.45 29.67
N SER A 645 -6.03 29.43 30.59
CA SER A 645 -6.22 28.83 31.92
C SER A 645 -6.64 29.88 32.95
N SER A 646 -7.88 29.78 33.45
CA SER A 646 -8.27 30.26 34.78
C SER A 646 -7.95 29.26 35.91
N THR A 647 -7.37 28.09 35.60
CA THR A 647 -7.10 27.04 36.58
C THR A 647 -5.74 27.20 37.25
N ALA A 648 -5.65 28.20 38.12
CA ALA A 648 -4.81 28.21 39.32
C ALA A 648 -5.40 29.21 40.33
N ALA A 649 -6.47 28.79 40.99
CA ALA A 649 -6.85 29.23 42.33
C ALA A 649 -7.24 27.97 43.12
#